data_AF-D4YZB4-F1
#
_entry.id   AF-D4YZB4-F1
#
_cell.length_a   1.000
_cell.length_b   1.000
_cell.length_c   1.000
_cell.angle_alpha   90.00
_cell.angle_beta   90.00
_cell.angle_gamma   90.00
#
_symmetry.space_group_name_H-M   'P 1'
#
loop_
_entity.id
_entity.type
_entity.pdbx_description
1 polymer ?
#
loop_
_entity_poly.entity_id
_entity_poly.type
_entity_poly.pdbx_seq_one_letter_code
_entity_poly.pdbx_strand_id
1 'polypeptide(L)'
;MKNLYAEISPIKPDGSIETIRLCSKKAGSSTTINGGYQWLPFLTEFPQTSTQFVNNGQLDTVQNSYGQISFNMSDLFDNEVWSTYDFSGVNASLWWGEAGDDFTSYQQIFEGAVSALSRERHKATLTLLGTEAVLDVNLLSDEYLGTGGSEGDAALKGTLKPWCSGNCLNIDPVLIDSVYWVYQVHGYGAVQSIAEVYEYAQSLGPPAITVSTYAALIALALEPGQWAAAPAVGMFRLGGQPSQKISCDVEGAKDGSSYPSSVSGIIQHIIKTANPSASFGDLSAFNAVDWCFYSTSQASAGEIARQAALEAGGYLFPNGLGIWQLGDFFAPKTPTRLSSERDALPLVVLHSITESATGGSVYKVKVGHTRCWSTHSDSEISPAVAELASQQSAFESQLTVAQEELDQAIDDLSIASDRLDAMSADGILDRSEKKYWIDEYARLFAEKTPLENEADLYSITAEKTDYVNAFAALDTYLAGLTPAWNDTTQDTAITRSGFRGAWITVYNTIVSLRKAISANAATTATWSGVSGAGKPQDNATVGAPVGTYVGARPVEDVLNDLEFNADTVLAQTFRVDDIETVFDERTFVEGQPVGTVLIEEREQRETDISAINTTLNLIGAKSPDGTAFILDASTVQTGPGLTLSATLSELSAKTDDHEAAIITLNEVLIDSDGVTARSINQINVDGHITGVVNTNDGSVGDYTIVADVFRIIDPNGGSPFSPFIYSDGVIKMTNVEVDTLKVGTLGTVGGPSTVTASTPVSGTGTSTYHTILTQSVTLVRSGHIYASTSIAQGFPDGDKTWNTRLRINGTNVFAAGGQKTADSVSMSGSLELPAGTYTVAVQFAAENSVSANGRTLFVMPIYG
;
A
#
# COMPACT_ATOMS: atom_id res chain seq x y z
N MET A 1 3.65 -60.02 12.66
CA MET A 1 4.83 -59.20 13.04
C MET A 1 5.55 -58.82 11.75
N LYS A 2 5.87 -57.54 11.49
CA LYS A 2 6.48 -57.16 10.21
C LYS A 2 7.89 -57.73 10.00
N ASN A 3 8.15 -58.15 8.76
CA ASN A 3 9.42 -58.61 8.23
C ASN A 3 9.90 -57.71 7.09
N LEU A 4 11.22 -57.62 6.95
CA LEU A 4 11.90 -57.06 5.79
C LEU A 4 12.68 -58.17 5.08
N TYR A 5 12.55 -58.26 3.77
CA TYR A 5 13.44 -58.99 2.85
C TYR A 5 14.23 -57.98 2.01
N ALA A 6 15.47 -58.30 1.69
CA ALA A 6 16.33 -57.53 0.80
C ALA A 6 17.11 -58.48 -0.13
N GLU A 7 16.95 -58.32 -1.43
CA GLU A 7 17.75 -58.98 -2.46
C GLU A 7 18.73 -57.97 -3.05
N ILE A 8 20.01 -58.36 -3.17
CA ILE A 8 21.10 -57.48 -3.63
C ILE A 8 21.98 -58.30 -4.57
N SER A 9 22.39 -57.74 -5.70
CA SER A 9 23.17 -58.48 -6.72
C SER A 9 24.57 -57.90 -6.96
N PRO A 10 25.50 -57.99 -5.98
CA PRO A 10 26.89 -57.54 -6.13
C PRO A 10 27.72 -58.35 -7.13
N ILE A 11 28.82 -57.74 -7.58
CA ILE A 11 29.76 -58.29 -8.56
C ILE A 11 30.99 -58.85 -7.83
N LYS A 12 31.37 -60.10 -8.11
CA LYS A 12 32.56 -60.75 -7.55
C LYS A 12 33.85 -60.27 -8.21
N PRO A 13 35.03 -60.50 -7.58
CA PRO A 13 36.34 -60.27 -8.20
C PRO A 13 36.58 -60.97 -9.55
N ASP A 14 35.80 -61.99 -9.92
CA ASP A 14 35.86 -62.67 -11.23
C ASP A 14 34.89 -62.08 -12.28
N GLY A 15 34.13 -61.04 -11.94
CA GLY A 15 33.14 -60.41 -12.80
C GLY A 15 31.77 -61.10 -12.83
N SER A 16 31.58 -62.22 -12.13
CA SER A 16 30.26 -62.85 -12.01
C SER A 16 29.40 -62.19 -10.93
N ILE A 17 28.08 -62.20 -11.13
CA ILE A 17 27.11 -61.63 -10.19
C ILE A 17 26.71 -62.69 -9.15
N GLU A 18 26.67 -62.33 -7.87
CA GLU A 18 26.07 -63.14 -6.79
C GLU A 18 24.75 -62.51 -6.36
N THR A 19 23.67 -63.29 -6.21
CA THR A 19 22.41 -62.77 -5.67
C THR A 19 22.28 -63.08 -4.18
N ILE A 20 22.60 -62.10 -3.33
CA ILE A 20 22.54 -62.18 -1.87
C ILE A 20 21.11 -61.89 -1.41
N ARG A 21 20.51 -62.82 -0.64
CA ARG A 21 19.15 -62.72 -0.10
C ARG A 21 19.16 -62.64 1.42
N LEU A 22 18.80 -61.48 1.95
CA LEU A 22 18.82 -61.17 3.37
C LEU A 22 17.40 -60.98 3.93
N CYS A 23 17.17 -61.37 5.18
CA CYS A 23 15.93 -61.12 5.90
C CYS A 23 16.16 -60.60 7.32
N SER A 24 15.11 -60.03 7.91
CA SER A 24 15.12 -59.58 9.30
C SER A 24 15.44 -60.74 10.25
N LYS A 25 16.25 -60.48 11.29
CA LYS A 25 16.59 -61.48 12.32
C LYS A 25 15.38 -62.08 13.08
N LYS A 26 14.16 -61.57 12.86
CA LYS A 26 12.90 -62.06 13.45
C LYS A 26 12.07 -62.94 12.50
N ALA A 27 12.51 -63.15 11.25
CA ALA A 27 11.78 -63.86 10.19
C ALA A 27 11.71 -65.39 10.35
N GLY A 28 11.88 -65.94 11.56
CA GLY A 28 12.00 -67.37 11.81
C GLY A 28 13.45 -67.85 11.86
N SER A 29 13.65 -69.04 12.43
CA SER A 29 14.97 -69.64 12.65
C SER A 29 15.49 -70.40 11.43
N SER A 30 16.80 -70.27 11.13
CA SER A 30 17.57 -71.15 10.25
C SER A 30 16.96 -71.37 8.86
N THR A 31 17.42 -70.57 7.88
CA THR A 31 16.99 -70.62 6.47
C THR A 31 15.48 -70.46 6.29
N THR A 32 14.99 -69.23 6.42
CA THR A 32 13.61 -68.89 6.06
C THR A 32 13.46 -69.03 4.54
N ILE A 33 12.91 -70.16 4.08
CA ILE A 33 12.55 -70.35 2.68
C ILE A 33 11.19 -69.68 2.44
N ASN A 34 11.11 -68.70 1.54
CA ASN A 34 9.86 -68.06 1.14
C ASN A 34 9.91 -67.68 -0.35
N GLY A 35 8.77 -67.81 -1.06
CA GLY A 35 8.70 -67.63 -2.51
C GLY A 35 9.53 -68.63 -3.33
N GLY A 36 9.98 -69.73 -2.71
CA GLY A 36 10.94 -70.68 -3.29
C GLY A 36 12.42 -70.32 -3.07
N TYR A 37 12.72 -69.15 -2.51
CA TYR A 37 14.08 -68.68 -2.26
C TYR A 37 14.50 -68.83 -0.80
N GLN A 38 15.79 -69.11 -0.57
CA GLN A 38 16.40 -69.13 0.76
C GLN A 38 16.83 -67.72 1.18
N TRP A 39 16.31 -67.23 2.31
CA TRP A 39 16.68 -65.93 2.88
C TRP A 39 17.52 -66.08 4.16
N LEU A 40 18.55 -65.24 4.31
CA LEU A 40 19.53 -65.30 5.40
C LEU A 40 19.21 -64.25 6.48
N PRO A 41 19.01 -64.62 7.76
CA PRO A 41 18.48 -63.74 8.82
C PRO A 41 19.52 -62.78 9.42
N PHE A 42 20.24 -62.07 8.54
CA PHE A 42 21.37 -61.21 8.89
C PHE A 42 21.06 -59.71 8.94
N LEU A 43 19.89 -59.23 8.48
CA LEU A 43 19.53 -57.81 8.58
C LEU A 43 19.39 -57.41 10.07
N THR A 44 20.20 -56.43 10.48
CA THR A 44 20.25 -55.88 11.84
C THR A 44 19.57 -54.52 11.97
N GLU A 45 19.53 -53.74 10.90
CA GLU A 45 18.87 -52.43 10.82
C GLU A 45 17.92 -52.38 9.61
N PHE A 46 16.83 -51.63 9.73
CA PHE A 46 15.87 -51.37 8.66
C PHE A 46 16.09 -49.96 8.08
N PRO A 47 15.78 -49.72 6.80
CA PRO A 47 15.89 -48.39 6.22
C PRO A 47 14.94 -47.41 6.93
N GLN A 48 15.40 -46.18 7.09
CA GLN A 48 14.62 -45.05 7.55
C GLN A 48 14.50 -44.07 6.39
N THR A 49 13.33 -44.06 5.73
CA THR A 49 13.03 -43.14 4.64
C THR A 49 12.71 -41.75 5.20
N SER A 50 13.30 -40.70 4.64
CA SER A 50 13.03 -39.30 5.03
C SER A 50 12.89 -38.43 3.78
N THR A 51 11.83 -37.64 3.72
CA THR A 51 11.54 -36.73 2.61
C THR A 51 11.30 -35.33 3.17
N GLN A 52 12.15 -34.37 2.80
CA GLN A 52 12.08 -32.98 3.23
C GLN A 52 11.54 -32.13 2.09
N PHE A 53 10.40 -31.48 2.32
CA PHE A 53 9.75 -30.53 1.40
C PHE A 53 10.00 -29.06 1.79
N VAL A 54 10.41 -28.81 3.04
CA VAL A 54 10.42 -27.48 3.66
C VAL A 54 11.76 -27.27 4.36
N ASN A 55 12.33 -26.07 4.19
CA ASN A 55 13.58 -25.64 4.79
C ASN A 55 13.37 -24.25 5.43
N ASN A 56 13.76 -24.08 6.69
CA ASN A 56 13.53 -22.86 7.49
C ASN A 56 12.08 -22.29 7.45
N GLY A 57 11.08 -23.14 7.21
CA GLY A 57 9.67 -22.74 7.10
C GLY A 57 9.19 -22.33 5.71
N GLN A 58 10.03 -22.43 4.67
CA GLN A 58 9.68 -22.19 3.27
C GLN A 58 9.78 -23.47 2.43
N LEU A 59 9.01 -23.55 1.35
CA LEU A 59 9.08 -24.66 0.39
C LEU A 59 10.46 -24.66 -0.29
N ASP A 60 11.08 -25.83 -0.41
CA ASP A 60 12.43 -26.03 -0.97
C ASP A 60 12.43 -27.24 -1.92
N THR A 61 13.49 -27.36 -2.73
CA THR A 61 13.78 -28.55 -3.53
C THR A 61 13.72 -29.83 -2.69
N VAL A 62 12.96 -30.83 -3.17
CA VAL A 62 12.70 -32.04 -2.37
C VAL A 62 13.99 -32.83 -2.15
N GLN A 63 14.44 -32.89 -0.90
CA GLN A 63 15.54 -33.74 -0.47
C GLN A 63 14.96 -35.06 0.01
N ASN A 64 15.34 -36.17 -0.64
CA ASN A 64 14.85 -37.50 -0.30
C ASN A 64 16.01 -38.40 0.13
N SER A 65 15.74 -39.29 1.09
CA SER A 65 16.68 -40.32 1.53
C SER A 65 15.92 -41.61 1.77
N TYR A 66 16.42 -42.70 1.18
CA TYR A 66 15.86 -44.04 1.38
C TYR A 66 16.52 -44.76 2.56
N GLY A 67 17.43 -44.08 3.26
CA GLY A 67 18.16 -44.60 4.41
C GLY A 67 19.20 -45.65 4.04
N GLN A 68 19.46 -46.58 4.95
CA GLN A 68 20.46 -47.63 4.79
C GLN A 68 19.95 -48.96 5.31
N ILE A 69 20.44 -50.06 4.75
CA ILE A 69 20.35 -51.39 5.34
C ILE A 69 21.69 -51.76 5.99
N SER A 70 21.61 -52.40 7.15
CA SER A 70 22.79 -52.98 7.79
C SER A 70 22.57 -54.46 8.07
N PHE A 71 23.62 -55.25 7.88
CA PHE A 71 23.61 -56.70 8.10
C PHE A 71 24.88 -57.18 8.81
N ASN A 72 24.81 -58.37 9.40
CA ASN A 72 25.98 -58.98 10.03
C ASN A 72 26.88 -59.68 8.99
N MET A 73 28.19 -59.41 9.05
CA MET A 73 29.19 -60.02 8.19
C MET A 73 30.43 -60.45 8.98
N SER A 74 30.63 -61.76 9.12
CA SER A 74 31.70 -62.37 9.93
C SER A 74 32.04 -63.80 9.51
N ASP A 75 33.22 -64.25 9.92
CA ASP A 75 33.67 -65.64 9.91
C ASP A 75 32.64 -66.61 10.49
N LEU A 76 31.96 -66.24 11.59
CA LEU A 76 30.90 -67.04 12.24
C LEU A 76 29.68 -67.35 11.36
N PHE A 77 29.54 -66.73 10.18
CA PHE A 77 28.45 -66.97 9.23
C PHE A 77 28.96 -67.34 7.82
N ASP A 78 30.25 -67.66 7.66
CA ASP A 78 30.94 -67.94 6.38
C ASP A 78 30.79 -66.84 5.29
N ASN A 79 30.27 -65.66 5.66
CA ASN A 79 29.88 -64.61 4.71
C ASN A 79 30.88 -63.44 4.61
N GLU A 80 31.99 -63.51 5.34
CA GLU A 80 33.06 -62.49 5.26
C GLU A 80 33.65 -62.34 3.85
N VAL A 81 33.59 -63.38 3.01
CA VAL A 81 34.03 -63.32 1.60
C VAL A 81 33.31 -62.24 0.78
N TRP A 82 32.08 -61.85 1.16
CA TRP A 82 31.33 -60.77 0.51
C TRP A 82 32.04 -59.41 0.62
N SER A 83 32.96 -59.21 1.57
CA SER A 83 33.79 -57.99 1.64
C SER A 83 34.79 -57.85 0.48
N THR A 84 34.87 -58.85 -0.40
CA THR A 84 35.65 -58.79 -1.66
C THR A 84 34.80 -58.43 -2.88
N TYR A 85 33.47 -58.37 -2.74
CA TYR A 85 32.56 -58.09 -3.85
C TYR A 85 32.33 -56.57 -3.97
N ASP A 86 32.08 -56.10 -5.20
CA ASP A 86 31.63 -54.74 -5.44
C ASP A 86 30.11 -54.63 -5.33
N PHE A 87 29.68 -53.64 -4.56
CA PHE A 87 28.28 -53.27 -4.33
C PHE A 87 27.95 -51.88 -4.93
N SER A 88 28.94 -51.13 -5.39
CA SER A 88 28.75 -49.74 -5.81
C SER A 88 27.88 -49.65 -7.06
N GLY A 89 26.69 -49.07 -6.93
CA GLY A 89 25.74 -48.90 -8.03
C GLY A 89 24.95 -50.17 -8.40
N VAL A 90 25.10 -51.29 -7.68
CA VAL A 90 24.36 -52.51 -7.99
C VAL A 90 22.91 -52.42 -7.49
N ASN A 91 22.00 -53.09 -8.18
CA ASN A 91 20.58 -53.04 -7.84
C ASN A 91 20.26 -53.83 -6.55
N ALA A 92 19.37 -53.25 -5.74
CA ALA A 92 18.79 -53.87 -4.57
C ALA A 92 17.25 -53.68 -4.55
N SER A 93 16.57 -54.75 -4.16
CA SER A 93 15.11 -54.85 -4.10
C SER A 93 14.70 -55.17 -2.66
N LEU A 94 13.81 -54.39 -2.06
CA LEU A 94 13.34 -54.61 -0.68
C LEU A 94 11.83 -54.83 -0.63
N TRP A 95 11.40 -55.80 0.19
CA TRP A 95 9.99 -56.14 0.39
C TRP A 95 9.60 -56.19 1.86
N TRP A 96 8.38 -55.75 2.17
CA TRP A 96 7.81 -55.61 3.51
C TRP A 96 6.46 -56.33 3.62
N GLY A 97 6.27 -57.13 4.67
CA GLY A 97 5.08 -57.97 4.84
C GLY A 97 4.98 -58.52 6.27
N GLU A 98 3.96 -59.34 6.55
CA GLU A 98 3.85 -60.02 7.84
C GLU A 98 4.66 -61.33 7.87
N ALA A 99 5.32 -61.58 9.00
CA ALA A 99 6.09 -62.80 9.25
C ALA A 99 5.17 -64.02 9.27
N GLY A 100 5.39 -64.93 8.32
CA GLY A 100 4.58 -66.13 8.10
C GLY A 100 3.77 -66.11 6.80
N ASP A 101 3.55 -64.93 6.21
CA ASP A 101 2.84 -64.81 4.93
C ASP A 101 3.71 -65.29 3.75
N ASP A 102 3.04 -65.77 2.69
CA ASP A 102 3.67 -66.07 1.42
C ASP A 102 4.33 -64.82 0.81
N PHE A 103 5.46 -64.99 0.12
CA PHE A 103 6.22 -63.90 -0.48
C PHE A 103 5.39 -63.06 -1.48
N THR A 104 4.39 -63.63 -2.15
CA THR A 104 3.48 -62.89 -3.04
C THR A 104 2.58 -61.87 -2.32
N SER A 105 2.42 -62.00 -0.99
CA SER A 105 1.73 -61.02 -0.13
C SER A 105 2.65 -59.90 0.38
N TYR A 106 3.96 -59.95 0.12
CA TYR A 106 4.88 -58.90 0.53
C TYR A 106 4.89 -57.75 -0.48
N GLN A 107 4.70 -56.53 0.02
CA GLN A 107 4.77 -55.32 -0.81
C GLN A 107 6.24 -54.96 -1.07
N GLN A 108 6.62 -54.76 -2.33
CA GLN A 108 7.91 -54.15 -2.66
C GLN A 108 7.90 -52.67 -2.24
N ILE A 109 8.92 -52.25 -1.50
CA ILE A 109 9.03 -50.89 -0.94
C ILE A 109 10.24 -50.12 -1.47
N PHE A 110 11.23 -50.81 -2.05
CA PHE A 110 12.37 -50.19 -2.72
C PHE A 110 12.81 -51.03 -3.94
N GLU A 111 13.21 -50.33 -4.99
CA GLU A 111 13.94 -50.82 -6.16
C GLU A 111 14.91 -49.72 -6.60
N GLY A 112 16.22 -49.98 -6.56
CA GLY A 112 17.23 -48.97 -6.87
C GLY A 112 18.65 -49.41 -6.56
N ALA A 113 19.61 -48.50 -6.77
CA ALA A 113 21.02 -48.77 -6.55
C ALA A 113 21.41 -48.73 -5.06
N VAL A 114 22.59 -49.24 -4.72
CA VAL A 114 23.20 -49.08 -3.39
C VAL A 114 24.60 -48.47 -3.46
N SER A 115 25.05 -47.92 -2.34
CA SER A 115 26.42 -47.43 -2.17
C SER A 115 27.45 -48.56 -2.23
N ALA A 116 28.72 -48.20 -2.36
CA ALA A 116 29.82 -49.09 -1.96
C ALA A 116 29.63 -49.60 -0.51
N LEU A 117 30.17 -50.79 -0.23
CA LEU A 117 30.02 -51.48 1.05
C LEU A 117 30.84 -50.79 2.16
N SER A 118 30.16 -50.20 3.14
CA SER A 118 30.80 -49.75 4.39
C SER A 118 30.85 -50.89 5.41
N ARG A 119 31.97 -51.05 6.13
CA ARG A 119 32.15 -52.14 7.10
C ARG A 119 32.79 -51.68 8.41
N GLU A 120 32.04 -51.76 9.50
CA GLU A 120 32.50 -51.56 10.87
C GLU A 120 32.54 -52.90 11.62
N ARG A 121 33.71 -53.56 11.63
CA ARG A 121 33.91 -54.91 12.19
C ARG A 121 32.91 -55.92 11.60
N HIS A 122 31.89 -56.31 12.38
CA HIS A 122 30.87 -57.29 11.96
C HIS A 122 29.59 -56.63 11.42
N LYS A 123 29.49 -55.30 11.40
CA LYS A 123 28.39 -54.56 10.78
C LYS A 123 28.82 -54.17 9.36
N ALA A 124 28.13 -54.70 8.36
CA ALA A 124 28.17 -54.21 7.00
C ALA A 124 26.96 -53.29 6.77
N THR A 125 27.14 -52.20 6.02
CA THR A 125 26.11 -51.19 5.75
C THR A 125 26.16 -50.78 4.29
N LEU A 126 24.97 -50.66 3.70
CA LEU A 126 24.73 -50.16 2.34
C LEU A 126 23.68 -49.06 2.41
N THR A 127 24.01 -47.86 1.92
CA THR A 127 23.03 -46.79 1.73
C THR A 127 22.19 -47.11 0.50
N LEU A 128 20.87 -46.95 0.60
CA LEU A 128 19.96 -47.10 -0.52
C LEU A 128 19.96 -45.80 -1.33
N LEU A 129 20.35 -45.88 -2.60
CA LEU A 129 20.44 -44.75 -3.54
C LEU A 129 19.18 -44.76 -4.42
N GLY A 130 18.36 -43.72 -4.33
CA GLY A 130 17.12 -43.64 -5.08
C GLY A 130 17.33 -43.34 -6.56
N THR A 131 16.25 -43.46 -7.33
CA THR A 131 16.30 -43.25 -8.79
C THR A 131 16.46 -41.79 -9.18
N GLU A 132 16.37 -40.84 -8.25
CA GLU A 132 16.70 -39.43 -8.47
C GLU A 132 18.17 -39.23 -8.88
N ALA A 133 19.08 -40.13 -8.49
CA ALA A 133 20.47 -40.13 -8.96
C ALA A 133 20.59 -40.40 -10.47
N VAL A 134 19.58 -41.03 -11.09
CA VAL A 134 19.52 -41.27 -12.55
C VAL A 134 19.16 -40.00 -13.32
N LEU A 135 18.70 -38.94 -12.63
CA LEU A 135 18.46 -37.62 -13.23
C LEU A 135 19.55 -36.59 -12.93
N ASP A 136 20.63 -36.97 -12.23
CA ASP A 136 21.82 -36.12 -12.12
C ASP A 136 22.69 -36.26 -13.39
N VAL A 137 22.10 -35.83 -14.51
CA VAL A 137 22.66 -35.93 -15.85
C VAL A 137 22.42 -34.64 -16.62
N ASN A 138 23.37 -34.32 -17.50
CA ASN A 138 23.31 -33.18 -18.41
C ASN A 138 22.02 -33.18 -19.25
N LEU A 139 21.21 -32.12 -19.15
CA LEU A 139 20.06 -31.90 -20.03
C LEU A 139 20.49 -31.49 -21.44
N LEU A 140 21.60 -30.74 -21.55
CA LEU A 140 22.18 -30.37 -22.84
C LEU A 140 23.31 -31.36 -23.16
N SER A 141 23.01 -32.41 -23.95
CA SER A 141 23.97 -33.45 -24.30
C SER A 141 24.84 -33.16 -25.53
N ASP A 142 24.41 -32.24 -26.40
CA ASP A 142 24.92 -32.15 -27.76
C ASP A 142 25.73 -30.86 -27.97
N GLU A 143 26.91 -30.99 -28.59
CA GLU A 143 27.80 -29.89 -28.95
C GLU A 143 27.77 -29.61 -30.46
N TYR A 144 28.04 -28.36 -30.85
CA TYR A 144 28.30 -28.01 -32.25
C TYR A 144 29.65 -28.56 -32.72
N LEU A 145 29.69 -29.21 -33.89
CA LEU A 145 30.92 -29.77 -34.45
C LEU A 145 31.86 -28.70 -35.05
N GLY A 146 31.35 -27.50 -35.34
CA GLY A 146 32.09 -26.38 -35.93
C GLY A 146 32.49 -26.60 -37.39
N THR A 147 31.68 -27.35 -38.15
CA THR A 147 31.95 -27.74 -39.54
C THR A 147 31.27 -26.84 -40.58
N GLY A 148 30.58 -25.78 -40.14
CA GLY A 148 29.75 -24.90 -40.96
C GLY A 148 28.29 -25.35 -41.04
N GLY A 149 27.40 -24.41 -41.36
CA GLY A 149 25.97 -24.65 -41.55
C GLY A 149 25.24 -25.14 -40.30
N SER A 150 24.46 -26.22 -40.42
CA SER A 150 23.65 -26.77 -39.31
C SER A 150 24.45 -27.23 -38.09
N GLU A 151 25.77 -27.35 -38.21
CA GLU A 151 26.69 -27.75 -37.14
C GLU A 151 27.58 -26.59 -36.64
N GLY A 152 27.21 -25.36 -36.98
CA GLY A 152 27.85 -24.14 -36.51
C GLY A 152 29.14 -23.79 -37.27
N ASP A 153 29.38 -22.50 -37.44
CA ASP A 153 30.70 -21.97 -37.83
C ASP A 153 31.79 -22.41 -36.83
N ALA A 154 33.05 -22.43 -37.28
CA ALA A 154 34.17 -23.02 -36.52
C ALA A 154 34.42 -22.41 -35.12
N ALA A 155 33.87 -21.22 -34.85
CA ALA A 155 33.91 -20.56 -33.54
C ALA A 155 32.98 -21.20 -32.49
N LEU A 156 31.90 -21.88 -32.91
CA LEU A 156 30.97 -22.59 -32.01
C LEU A 156 31.47 -23.99 -31.61
N LYS A 157 32.63 -24.43 -32.10
CA LYS A 157 33.07 -25.82 -31.90
C LYS A 157 33.20 -26.17 -30.41
N GLY A 158 32.41 -27.14 -29.96
CA GLY A 158 32.38 -27.57 -28.55
C GLY A 158 31.53 -26.69 -27.63
N THR A 159 30.72 -25.76 -28.17
CA THR A 159 29.65 -25.12 -27.39
C THR A 159 28.38 -25.97 -27.49
N LEU A 160 27.55 -25.97 -26.44
CA LEU A 160 26.32 -26.75 -26.38
C LEU A 160 25.23 -26.19 -27.31
N LYS A 161 24.41 -27.09 -27.87
CA LYS A 161 23.22 -26.72 -28.64
C LYS A 161 22.08 -26.33 -27.68
N PRO A 162 21.26 -25.31 -28.01
CA PRO A 162 20.31 -24.70 -27.08
C PRO A 162 19.15 -25.63 -26.71
N TRP A 163 18.70 -25.54 -25.45
CA TRP A 163 17.46 -26.15 -24.98
C TRP A 163 16.35 -25.09 -24.90
N CYS A 164 15.14 -25.43 -25.32
CA CYS A 164 13.95 -24.57 -25.25
C CYS A 164 12.72 -25.44 -24.96
N SER A 165 11.86 -25.07 -24.00
CA SER A 165 10.66 -25.84 -23.63
C SER A 165 9.58 -24.93 -23.06
N GLY A 166 8.31 -25.26 -23.33
CA GLY A 166 7.20 -24.34 -23.09
C GLY A 166 7.28 -23.09 -23.96
N ASN A 167 6.50 -22.06 -23.61
CA ASN A 167 6.49 -20.80 -24.33
C ASN A 167 7.58 -19.86 -23.80
N CYS A 168 8.72 -19.78 -24.49
CA CYS A 168 9.86 -18.95 -24.10
C CYS A 168 9.82 -17.60 -24.84
N LEU A 169 9.59 -16.51 -24.11
CA LEU A 169 9.55 -15.15 -24.67
C LEU A 169 10.92 -14.48 -24.69
N ASN A 170 11.20 -13.76 -25.78
CA ASN A 170 12.36 -12.92 -26.01
C ASN A 170 13.70 -13.63 -25.75
N ILE A 171 13.88 -14.86 -26.24
CA ILE A 171 15.15 -15.60 -26.10
C ILE A 171 16.27 -14.98 -26.96
N ASP A 172 17.53 -15.25 -26.60
CA ASP A 172 18.72 -14.83 -27.35
C ASP A 172 19.23 -16.04 -28.19
N PRO A 173 18.97 -16.08 -29.51
CA PRO A 173 19.15 -17.29 -30.31
C PRO A 173 20.58 -17.45 -30.83
N VAL A 174 21.06 -18.70 -30.97
CA VAL A 174 22.45 -18.98 -31.36
C VAL A 174 22.62 -18.78 -32.87
N LEU A 175 23.41 -17.79 -33.29
CA LEU A 175 23.83 -17.62 -34.70
C LEU A 175 24.76 -18.77 -35.10
N ILE A 176 24.27 -19.70 -35.93
CA ILE A 176 25.02 -20.89 -36.36
C ILE A 176 25.72 -20.73 -37.72
N ASP A 177 25.17 -19.92 -38.62
CA ASP A 177 25.73 -19.65 -39.95
C ASP A 177 25.74 -18.14 -40.21
N SER A 178 26.94 -17.56 -40.19
CA SER A 178 27.18 -16.13 -40.40
C SER A 178 27.19 -15.69 -41.88
N VAL A 179 27.04 -16.62 -42.83
CA VAL A 179 26.94 -16.33 -44.27
C VAL A 179 25.49 -16.18 -44.71
N TYR A 180 24.61 -17.03 -44.17
CA TYR A 180 23.18 -17.05 -44.48
C TYR A 180 22.30 -16.45 -43.39
N TRP A 181 22.88 -16.06 -42.24
CA TRP A 181 22.20 -15.54 -41.05
C TRP A 181 21.13 -16.52 -40.53
N VAL A 182 21.57 -17.77 -40.32
CA VAL A 182 20.75 -18.84 -39.73
C VAL A 182 21.00 -18.91 -38.23
N TYR A 183 19.91 -18.90 -37.48
CA TYR A 183 19.88 -18.93 -36.03
C TYR A 183 19.22 -20.22 -35.55
N GLN A 184 19.67 -20.76 -34.42
CA GLN A 184 19.10 -21.93 -33.76
C GLN A 184 18.52 -21.57 -32.39
N VAL A 185 17.25 -21.94 -32.20
CA VAL A 185 16.50 -21.79 -30.95
C VAL A 185 16.45 -23.10 -30.15
N HIS A 186 16.58 -24.25 -30.81
CA HIS A 186 16.60 -25.55 -30.15
C HIS A 186 17.45 -26.59 -30.89
N GLY A 187 18.25 -27.36 -30.13
CA GLY A 187 19.18 -28.37 -30.63
C GLY A 187 18.60 -29.78 -30.83
N TYR A 188 17.58 -30.17 -30.05
CA TYR A 188 17.30 -31.58 -29.76
C TYR A 188 16.06 -32.14 -30.49
N GLY A 189 15.55 -31.41 -31.49
CA GLY A 189 14.44 -31.86 -32.32
C GLY A 189 13.57 -30.71 -32.84
N ALA A 190 12.29 -31.02 -33.05
CA ALA A 190 11.31 -30.04 -33.48
C ALA A 190 10.81 -29.18 -32.31
N VAL A 191 10.71 -27.87 -32.54
CA VAL A 191 9.88 -26.96 -31.72
C VAL A 191 8.45 -26.93 -32.27
N GLN A 192 7.50 -26.49 -31.46
CA GLN A 192 6.11 -26.33 -31.89
C GLN A 192 5.96 -25.18 -32.89
N SER A 193 6.54 -24.02 -32.58
CA SER A 193 6.66 -22.89 -33.51
C SER A 193 7.81 -21.96 -33.12
N ILE A 194 8.22 -21.12 -34.07
CA ILE A 194 8.95 -19.88 -33.79
C ILE A 194 7.91 -18.81 -34.10
N ALA A 195 7.39 -18.15 -33.06
CA ALA A 195 6.17 -17.37 -33.15
C ALA A 195 6.45 -16.00 -33.77
N GLU A 196 7.45 -15.30 -33.23
CA GLU A 196 7.91 -13.99 -33.68
C GLU A 196 9.44 -13.92 -33.62
N VAL A 197 10.03 -13.12 -34.50
CA VAL A 197 11.47 -12.79 -34.50
C VAL A 197 11.61 -11.29 -34.50
N TYR A 198 12.47 -10.78 -33.64
CA TYR A 198 12.71 -9.35 -33.46
C TYR A 198 14.12 -8.97 -33.92
N GLU A 199 14.24 -7.84 -34.61
CA GLU A 199 15.50 -7.09 -34.74
C GLU A 199 15.33 -5.74 -34.05
N TYR A 200 16.29 -5.33 -33.22
CA TYR A 200 16.26 -4.04 -32.51
C TYR A 200 14.99 -3.85 -31.65
N ALA A 201 14.48 -4.95 -31.07
CA ALA A 201 13.19 -5.06 -30.40
C ALA A 201 11.93 -4.76 -31.27
N GLN A 202 12.06 -4.68 -32.59
CA GLN A 202 10.94 -4.61 -33.55
C GLN A 202 10.66 -5.98 -34.15
N SER A 203 9.40 -6.41 -34.14
CA SER A 203 8.97 -7.65 -34.83
C SER A 203 9.21 -7.52 -36.33
N LEU A 204 9.73 -8.58 -36.94
CA LEU A 204 9.86 -8.74 -38.40
C LEU A 204 8.58 -9.30 -39.05
N GLY A 205 7.48 -9.34 -38.29
CA GLY A 205 6.20 -9.93 -38.68
C GLY A 205 6.24 -11.45 -38.80
N PRO A 206 5.19 -12.07 -39.38
CA PRO A 206 5.14 -13.52 -39.58
C PRO A 206 6.21 -14.00 -40.58
N PRO A 207 6.69 -15.25 -40.48
CA PRO A 207 7.71 -15.78 -41.37
C PRO A 207 7.20 -15.85 -42.82
N ALA A 208 7.97 -15.31 -43.75
CA ALA A 208 7.60 -15.26 -45.16
C ALA A 208 7.43 -16.67 -45.77
N ILE A 209 8.22 -17.64 -45.30
CA ILE A 209 8.16 -19.05 -45.70
C ILE A 209 8.50 -19.92 -44.47
N THR A 210 7.76 -21.02 -44.28
CA THR A 210 8.10 -22.08 -43.33
C THR A 210 8.56 -23.33 -44.07
N VAL A 211 9.72 -23.88 -43.68
CA VAL A 211 10.33 -25.09 -44.25
C VAL A 211 10.63 -26.14 -43.16
N SER A 212 11.21 -27.29 -43.54
CA SER A 212 11.46 -28.41 -42.61
C SER A 212 12.93 -28.77 -42.41
N THR A 213 13.87 -28.11 -43.08
CA THR A 213 15.32 -28.42 -42.97
C THR A 213 16.20 -27.20 -43.15
N TYR A 214 17.40 -27.24 -42.56
CA TYR A 214 18.48 -26.27 -42.78
C TYR A 214 18.79 -26.07 -44.28
N ALA A 215 18.89 -27.17 -45.05
CA ALA A 215 19.18 -27.14 -46.48
C ALA A 215 18.09 -26.40 -47.28
N ALA A 216 16.83 -26.45 -46.84
CA ALA A 216 15.75 -25.67 -47.42
C ALA A 216 15.85 -24.18 -47.02
N LEU A 217 16.21 -23.83 -45.77
CA LEU A 217 16.38 -22.44 -45.34
C LEU A 217 17.42 -21.70 -46.18
N ILE A 218 18.61 -22.26 -46.39
CA ILE A 218 19.67 -21.60 -47.16
C ILE A 218 19.39 -21.54 -48.67
N ALA A 219 18.46 -22.36 -49.17
CA ALA A 219 18.06 -22.34 -50.58
C ALA A 219 17.02 -21.25 -50.90
N LEU A 220 16.44 -20.58 -49.90
CA LEU A 220 15.50 -19.49 -50.11
C LEU A 220 16.20 -18.21 -50.60
N ALA A 221 15.59 -17.52 -51.56
CA ALA A 221 15.79 -16.09 -51.74
C ALA A 221 14.84 -15.38 -50.75
N LEU A 222 15.40 -14.48 -49.94
CA LEU A 222 14.72 -13.64 -48.97
C LEU A 222 15.31 -12.24 -49.11
N GLU A 223 14.47 -11.21 -49.10
CA GLU A 223 14.93 -9.82 -49.10
C GLU A 223 15.28 -9.35 -47.67
N PRO A 224 16.11 -8.31 -47.50
CA PRO A 224 16.35 -7.71 -46.18
C PRO A 224 15.05 -7.32 -45.48
N GLY A 225 14.95 -7.61 -44.18
CA GLY A 225 13.71 -7.46 -43.40
C GLY A 225 12.75 -8.66 -43.46
N GLN A 226 12.94 -9.62 -44.38
CA GLN A 226 12.21 -10.89 -44.36
C GLN A 226 12.94 -11.95 -43.54
N TRP A 227 12.19 -12.90 -42.99
CA TRP A 227 12.73 -14.10 -42.36
C TRP A 227 11.94 -15.36 -42.73
N ALA A 228 12.53 -16.53 -42.49
CA ALA A 228 11.92 -17.84 -42.73
C ALA A 228 12.15 -18.79 -41.56
N ALA A 229 11.14 -19.60 -41.24
CA ALA A 229 11.16 -20.52 -40.10
C ALA A 229 11.43 -21.97 -40.53
N ALA A 230 12.10 -22.75 -39.68
CA ALA A 230 12.15 -24.21 -39.78
C ALA A 230 11.95 -24.88 -38.41
N PRO A 231 10.71 -24.87 -37.86
CA PRO A 231 10.41 -25.43 -36.54
C PRO A 231 10.84 -26.89 -36.37
N ALA A 232 10.77 -27.68 -37.45
CA ALA A 232 11.17 -29.10 -37.45
C ALA A 232 12.66 -29.37 -37.13
N VAL A 233 13.52 -28.35 -37.18
CA VAL A 233 14.94 -28.42 -36.78
C VAL A 233 15.32 -27.33 -35.77
N GLY A 234 14.34 -26.62 -35.21
CA GLY A 234 14.57 -25.55 -34.22
C GLY A 234 15.39 -24.38 -34.74
N MET A 235 15.25 -24.00 -36.02
CA MET A 235 16.04 -22.93 -36.65
C MET A 235 15.16 -21.88 -37.36
N PHE A 236 15.68 -20.67 -37.53
CA PHE A 236 15.15 -19.66 -38.45
C PHE A 236 16.28 -18.99 -39.24
N ARG A 237 15.95 -18.23 -40.29
CA ARG A 237 16.91 -17.52 -41.15
C ARG A 237 16.44 -16.11 -41.47
N LEU A 238 17.35 -15.13 -41.42
CA LEU A 238 17.12 -13.75 -41.89
C LEU A 238 17.50 -13.57 -43.38
N GLY A 239 16.83 -12.65 -44.07
CA GLY A 239 17.10 -12.31 -45.47
C GLY A 239 18.27 -11.35 -45.70
N GLY A 240 18.80 -10.72 -44.64
CA GLY A 240 19.95 -9.83 -44.70
C GLY A 240 20.83 -9.95 -43.46
N GLN A 241 21.96 -9.24 -43.46
CA GLN A 241 22.76 -9.05 -42.24
C GLN A 241 21.96 -8.18 -41.26
N PRO A 242 21.77 -8.60 -40.00
CA PRO A 242 21.13 -7.77 -38.98
C PRO A 242 22.03 -6.60 -38.61
N SER A 243 21.41 -5.45 -38.38
CA SER A 243 22.04 -4.20 -37.95
C SER A 243 22.23 -4.12 -36.43
N GLN A 244 21.39 -4.84 -35.68
CA GLN A 244 21.25 -4.76 -34.23
C GLN A 244 21.01 -6.15 -33.60
N LYS A 245 20.74 -6.19 -32.29
CA LYS A 245 20.39 -7.42 -31.56
C LYS A 245 19.18 -8.12 -32.18
N ILE A 246 19.26 -9.45 -32.21
CA ILE A 246 18.17 -10.36 -32.58
C ILE A 246 17.65 -11.06 -31.32
N SER A 247 16.34 -11.23 -31.24
CA SER A 247 15.66 -12.11 -30.27
C SER A 247 14.44 -12.77 -30.91
N CYS A 248 13.80 -13.71 -30.22
CA CYS A 248 12.57 -14.35 -30.73
C CYS A 248 11.69 -14.95 -29.63
N ASP A 249 10.41 -15.14 -29.94
CA ASP A 249 9.44 -15.87 -29.13
C ASP A 249 9.25 -17.29 -29.69
N VAL A 250 9.31 -18.31 -28.83
CA VAL A 250 9.38 -19.72 -29.26
C VAL A 250 8.48 -20.62 -28.42
N GLU A 251 7.51 -21.27 -29.08
CA GLU A 251 6.82 -22.42 -28.54
C GLU A 251 7.75 -23.64 -28.67
N GLY A 252 8.41 -24.01 -27.57
CA GLY A 252 9.60 -24.87 -27.54
C GLY A 252 9.42 -26.36 -27.93
N ALA A 253 10.36 -27.18 -27.45
CA ALA A 253 10.55 -28.56 -27.87
C ALA A 253 9.30 -29.45 -27.71
N LYS A 254 9.08 -30.32 -28.70
CA LYS A 254 7.95 -31.26 -28.75
C LYS A 254 8.31 -32.65 -28.21
N ASP A 255 7.44 -33.20 -27.38
CA ASP A 255 7.42 -34.64 -27.04
C ASP A 255 6.75 -35.40 -28.21
N GLY A 256 7.56 -35.67 -29.25
CA GLY A 256 7.10 -36.26 -30.50
C GLY A 256 6.12 -35.35 -31.26
N SER A 257 4.85 -35.75 -31.32
CA SER A 257 3.78 -34.93 -31.92
C SER A 257 3.24 -33.86 -30.97
N SER A 258 3.42 -34.03 -29.67
CA SER A 258 2.79 -33.23 -28.61
C SER A 258 3.64 -32.01 -28.24
N TYR A 259 3.00 -30.91 -27.87
CA TYR A 259 3.67 -29.73 -27.34
C TYR A 259 3.40 -29.62 -25.82
N PRO A 260 4.42 -29.82 -24.96
CA PRO A 260 4.30 -29.59 -23.53
C PRO A 260 4.48 -28.10 -23.19
N SER A 261 3.40 -27.40 -22.89
CA SER A 261 3.42 -26.03 -22.34
C SER A 261 3.35 -25.98 -20.81
N SER A 262 2.66 -26.95 -20.19
CA SER A 262 2.44 -26.95 -18.74
C SER A 262 3.55 -27.62 -17.93
N VAL A 263 3.69 -27.20 -16.67
CA VAL A 263 4.66 -27.72 -15.68
C VAL A 263 4.72 -29.26 -15.71
N SER A 264 3.55 -29.92 -15.61
CA SER A 264 3.44 -31.38 -15.63
C SER A 264 3.93 -32.01 -16.95
N GLY A 265 3.65 -31.38 -18.09
CA GLY A 265 4.09 -31.85 -19.40
C GLY A 265 5.59 -31.66 -19.62
N ILE A 266 6.15 -30.51 -19.23
CA ILE A 266 7.57 -30.19 -19.40
C ILE A 266 8.44 -31.04 -18.47
N ILE A 267 8.01 -31.24 -17.22
CA ILE A 267 8.68 -32.18 -16.29
C ILE A 267 8.74 -33.58 -16.88
N GLN A 268 7.64 -34.09 -17.45
CA GLN A 268 7.64 -35.40 -18.11
C GLN A 268 8.61 -35.44 -19.30
N HIS A 269 8.64 -34.39 -20.14
CA HIS A 269 9.52 -34.34 -21.29
C HIS A 269 11.01 -34.36 -20.87
N ILE A 270 11.42 -33.47 -19.96
CA ILE A 270 12.79 -33.39 -19.43
C ILE A 270 13.22 -34.73 -18.79
N ILE A 271 12.35 -35.34 -17.99
CA ILE A 271 12.64 -36.63 -17.34
C ILE A 271 12.77 -37.77 -18.37
N LYS A 272 11.94 -37.80 -19.42
CA LYS A 272 12.05 -38.78 -20.52
C LYS A 272 13.32 -38.59 -21.35
N THR A 273 13.75 -37.35 -21.59
CA THR A 273 14.99 -37.06 -22.33
C THR A 273 16.21 -37.59 -21.58
N ALA A 274 16.28 -37.34 -20.27
CA ALA A 274 17.33 -37.84 -19.40
C ALA A 274 17.27 -39.36 -19.17
N ASN A 275 16.05 -39.91 -19.02
CA ASN A 275 15.81 -41.32 -18.79
C ASN A 275 14.55 -41.79 -19.56
N PRO A 276 14.70 -42.35 -20.77
CA PRO A 276 13.57 -42.84 -21.58
C PRO A 276 12.79 -44.02 -20.96
N SER A 277 13.29 -44.62 -19.86
CA SER A 277 12.62 -45.68 -19.09
C SER A 277 11.98 -45.18 -17.79
N ALA A 278 11.96 -43.86 -17.55
CA ALA A 278 11.35 -43.28 -16.36
C ALA A 278 9.84 -43.60 -16.28
N SER A 279 9.39 -44.00 -15.09
CA SER A 279 7.99 -44.31 -14.81
C SER A 279 7.34 -43.17 -14.03
N PHE A 280 6.08 -42.88 -14.36
CA PHE A 280 5.32 -41.75 -13.81
C PHE A 280 4.06 -42.23 -13.08
N GLY A 281 3.75 -41.60 -11.96
CA GLY A 281 2.56 -41.88 -11.15
C GLY A 281 1.47 -40.84 -11.39
N ASP A 282 0.95 -40.26 -10.30
CA ASP A 282 0.09 -39.07 -10.42
C ASP A 282 0.97 -37.84 -10.69
N LEU A 283 0.65 -37.15 -11.78
CA LEU A 283 1.22 -35.88 -12.21
C LEU A 283 0.11 -34.87 -12.58
N SER A 284 -1.12 -35.06 -12.06
CA SER A 284 -2.27 -34.21 -12.39
C SER A 284 -2.15 -32.78 -11.85
N ALA A 285 -1.32 -32.56 -10.83
CA ALA A 285 -0.98 -31.22 -10.34
C ALA A 285 -0.31 -30.38 -11.44
N PHE A 286 -0.68 -29.09 -11.51
CA PHE A 286 -0.10 -28.12 -12.45
C PHE A 286 -0.22 -28.49 -13.94
N ASN A 287 -1.21 -29.31 -14.31
CA ASN A 287 -1.48 -29.69 -15.70
C ASN A 287 -1.99 -28.54 -16.59
N ALA A 288 -2.56 -27.49 -15.97
CA ALA A 288 -3.07 -26.26 -16.59
C ALA A 288 -2.32 -25.00 -16.11
N VAL A 289 -1.08 -25.16 -15.62
CA VAL A 289 -0.17 -24.05 -15.31
C VAL A 289 0.98 -24.10 -16.30
N ASP A 290 1.08 -23.11 -17.17
CA ASP A 290 2.17 -23.00 -18.15
C ASP A 290 3.50 -22.65 -17.48
N TRP A 291 4.58 -23.15 -18.05
CA TRP A 291 5.96 -22.88 -17.61
C TRP A 291 6.89 -22.85 -18.83
N CYS A 292 8.12 -22.38 -18.65
CA CYS A 292 9.08 -22.36 -19.75
C CYS A 292 10.53 -22.48 -19.26
N PHE A 293 11.42 -22.98 -20.12
CA PHE A 293 12.86 -23.08 -19.85
C PHE A 293 13.68 -22.93 -21.12
N TYR A 294 14.57 -21.93 -21.15
CA TYR A 294 15.57 -21.73 -22.19
C TYR A 294 16.99 -21.76 -21.61
N SER A 295 17.93 -22.42 -22.28
CA SER A 295 19.36 -22.36 -21.92
C SER A 295 20.28 -22.67 -23.10
N THR A 296 21.41 -21.96 -23.16
CA THR A 296 22.58 -22.25 -24.00
C THR A 296 23.74 -22.89 -23.20
N SER A 297 23.59 -23.01 -21.87
CA SER A 297 24.57 -23.56 -20.95
C SER A 297 24.04 -24.80 -20.21
N GLN A 298 24.97 -25.60 -19.66
CA GLN A 298 24.63 -26.88 -19.05
C GLN A 298 23.71 -26.73 -17.82
N ALA A 299 22.77 -27.66 -17.67
CA ALA A 299 21.90 -27.78 -16.50
C ALA A 299 21.60 -29.26 -16.22
N SER A 300 21.47 -29.65 -14.96
CA SER A 300 21.08 -31.02 -14.59
C SER A 300 19.58 -31.23 -14.81
N ALA A 301 19.19 -32.27 -15.54
CA ALA A 301 17.79 -32.53 -15.87
C ALA A 301 16.90 -32.67 -14.63
N GLY A 302 17.42 -33.32 -13.58
CA GLY A 302 16.74 -33.45 -12.29
C GLY A 302 16.64 -32.14 -11.50
N GLU A 303 17.57 -31.19 -11.67
CA GLU A 303 17.47 -29.87 -11.04
C GLU A 303 16.35 -29.05 -11.71
N ILE A 304 16.37 -28.94 -13.04
CA ILE A 304 15.39 -28.17 -13.81
C ILE A 304 13.97 -28.73 -13.64
N ALA A 305 13.81 -30.06 -13.62
CA ALA A 305 12.51 -30.67 -13.35
C ALA A 305 11.98 -30.37 -11.94
N ARG A 306 12.85 -30.36 -10.91
CA ARG A 306 12.45 -29.96 -9.54
C ARG A 306 12.19 -28.45 -9.44
N GLN A 307 12.94 -27.62 -10.16
CA GLN A 307 12.72 -26.17 -10.23
C GLN A 307 11.34 -25.85 -10.82
N ALA A 308 10.95 -26.50 -11.92
CA ALA A 308 9.62 -26.33 -12.51
C ALA A 308 8.48 -26.65 -11.51
N ALA A 309 8.64 -27.69 -10.70
CA ALA A 309 7.69 -28.03 -9.65
C ALA A 309 7.69 -26.98 -8.51
N LEU A 310 8.88 -26.55 -8.06
CA LEU A 310 9.04 -25.58 -6.98
C LEU A 310 8.49 -24.19 -7.34
N GLU A 311 8.74 -23.70 -8.55
CA GLU A 311 8.23 -22.42 -9.05
C GLU A 311 6.70 -22.42 -9.19
N ALA A 312 6.07 -23.58 -9.37
CA ALA A 312 4.63 -23.75 -9.36
C ALA A 312 4.02 -23.85 -7.94
N GLY A 313 4.83 -23.88 -6.87
CA GLY A 313 4.38 -24.14 -5.50
C GLY A 313 4.19 -25.62 -5.17
N GLY A 314 4.81 -26.50 -5.95
CA GLY A 314 4.71 -27.96 -5.83
C GLY A 314 5.98 -28.66 -5.38
N TYR A 315 5.92 -29.98 -5.38
CA TYR A 315 7.01 -30.89 -5.06
C TYR A 315 7.11 -32.04 -6.07
N LEU A 316 8.33 -32.44 -6.40
CA LEU A 316 8.63 -33.52 -7.35
C LEU A 316 9.67 -34.48 -6.74
N PHE A 317 9.32 -35.76 -6.62
CA PHE A 317 10.24 -36.82 -6.19
C PHE A 317 9.78 -38.21 -6.69
N PRO A 318 10.69 -39.21 -6.77
CA PRO A 318 10.31 -40.58 -7.05
C PRO A 318 9.95 -41.34 -5.76
N ASN A 319 8.95 -42.21 -5.83
CA ASN A 319 8.70 -43.16 -4.74
C ASN A 319 9.82 -44.23 -4.67
N GLY A 320 9.76 -45.13 -3.68
CA GLY A 320 10.78 -46.19 -3.52
C GLY A 320 10.92 -47.14 -4.70
N LEU A 321 9.94 -47.23 -5.60
CA LEU A 321 9.99 -48.05 -6.82
C LEU A 321 10.40 -47.24 -8.06
N GLY A 322 10.94 -46.03 -7.86
CA GLY A 322 11.39 -45.14 -8.92
C GLY A 322 10.29 -44.45 -9.72
N ILE A 323 9.04 -44.50 -9.26
CA ILE A 323 7.90 -43.88 -9.95
C ILE A 323 7.77 -42.43 -9.52
N TRP A 324 7.94 -41.49 -10.45
CA TRP A 324 7.90 -40.05 -10.23
C TRP A 324 6.49 -39.55 -9.90
N GLN A 325 6.39 -38.66 -8.90
CA GLN A 325 5.16 -38.05 -8.41
C GLN A 325 5.33 -36.53 -8.32
N LEU A 326 4.33 -35.79 -8.80
CA LEU A 326 4.26 -34.34 -8.76
C LEU A 326 3.01 -33.94 -7.98
N GLY A 327 3.19 -33.22 -6.89
CA GLY A 327 2.10 -32.78 -6.03
C GLY A 327 2.12 -31.28 -5.75
N ASP A 328 0.94 -30.71 -5.60
CA ASP A 328 0.74 -29.36 -5.08
C ASP A 328 0.87 -29.40 -3.54
N PHE A 329 1.73 -28.53 -2.99
CA PHE A 329 1.98 -28.43 -1.54
C PHE A 329 0.84 -27.69 -0.80
N PHE A 330 0.15 -26.79 -1.48
CA PHE A 330 -0.89 -25.92 -0.93
C PHE A 330 -2.31 -26.46 -1.20
N ALA A 331 -2.45 -27.48 -2.05
CA ALA A 331 -3.72 -28.14 -2.36
C ALA A 331 -4.51 -28.51 -1.09
N PRO A 332 -5.76 -28.03 -0.92
CA PRO A 332 -6.58 -28.38 0.24
C PRO A 332 -6.90 -29.87 0.26
N LYS A 333 -6.48 -30.56 1.33
CA LYS A 333 -6.81 -31.97 1.59
C LYS A 333 -7.68 -32.09 2.83
N THR A 334 -8.60 -33.05 2.84
CA THR A 334 -9.38 -33.42 4.03
C THR A 334 -8.42 -33.88 5.15
N PRO A 335 -8.42 -33.26 6.34
CA PRO A 335 -7.51 -33.67 7.42
C PRO A 335 -7.81 -35.08 7.92
N THR A 336 -6.82 -35.98 7.81
CA THR A 336 -6.90 -37.34 8.36
C THR A 336 -6.49 -37.33 9.84
N ARG A 337 -7.27 -37.98 10.71
CA ARG A 337 -6.90 -38.16 12.12
C ARG A 337 -5.66 -39.07 12.24
N LEU A 338 -4.51 -38.48 12.54
CA LEU A 338 -3.40 -39.22 13.16
C LEU A 338 -3.77 -39.54 14.61
N SER A 339 -3.58 -40.80 15.02
CA SER A 339 -4.06 -41.31 16.31
C SER A 339 -2.94 -41.63 17.29
N SER A 340 -3.06 -41.07 18.50
CA SER A 340 -2.25 -41.42 19.66
C SER A 340 -2.42 -42.89 20.10
N GLU A 341 -3.56 -43.50 19.80
CA GLU A 341 -3.90 -44.89 20.18
C GLU A 341 -3.19 -45.94 19.31
N ARG A 342 -2.52 -45.53 18.21
CA ARG A 342 -1.83 -46.42 17.24
C ARG A 342 -2.75 -47.41 16.53
N ASP A 343 -4.05 -47.12 16.47
CA ASP A 343 -5.08 -47.82 15.73
C ASP A 343 -5.17 -47.40 14.25
N ALA A 344 -4.55 -46.27 13.88
CA ALA A 344 -4.42 -45.77 12.51
C ALA A 344 -2.95 -45.74 12.04
N LEU A 345 -2.74 -45.83 10.72
CA LEU A 345 -1.46 -45.61 10.05
C LEU A 345 -1.44 -44.23 9.36
N PRO A 346 -0.30 -43.50 9.35
CA PRO A 346 0.97 -43.83 9.97
C PRO A 346 0.93 -43.75 11.52
N LEU A 347 1.76 -44.57 12.18
CA LEU A 347 1.78 -44.70 13.64
C LEU A 347 2.37 -43.44 14.31
N VAL A 348 1.61 -42.83 15.21
CA VAL A 348 2.13 -41.74 16.06
C VAL A 348 3.10 -42.30 17.11
N VAL A 349 4.32 -41.76 17.12
CA VAL A 349 5.31 -42.00 18.18
C VAL A 349 5.23 -40.86 19.19
N LEU A 350 4.40 -41.06 20.22
CA LEU A 350 4.08 -40.11 21.29
C LEU A 350 5.26 -39.46 22.06
N HIS A 351 6.50 -39.88 21.80
CA HIS A 351 7.70 -39.39 22.48
C HIS A 351 8.71 -38.72 21.52
N SER A 352 8.32 -38.48 20.26
CA SER A 352 9.17 -37.85 19.25
C SER A 352 8.39 -36.83 18.38
N ILE A 353 7.34 -36.23 18.94
CA ILE A 353 6.65 -35.10 18.31
C ILE A 353 7.43 -33.84 18.66
N THR A 354 8.03 -33.21 17.65
CA THR A 354 8.74 -31.93 17.77
C THR A 354 8.07 -30.91 16.87
N GLU A 355 7.64 -29.79 17.44
CA GLU A 355 7.23 -28.62 16.67
C GLU A 355 8.50 -27.95 16.09
N SER A 356 8.60 -27.90 14.77
CA SER A 356 9.68 -27.15 14.10
C SER A 356 9.48 -25.66 14.35
N ALA A 357 10.56 -24.93 14.61
CA ALA A 357 10.50 -23.48 14.77
C ALA A 357 9.87 -22.85 13.51
N THR A 358 8.80 -22.07 13.71
CA THR A 358 8.11 -21.39 12.62
C THR A 358 9.00 -20.33 12.00
N GLY A 359 9.11 -20.33 10.67
CA GLY A 359 9.70 -19.23 9.93
C GLY A 359 8.95 -17.93 10.23
N GLY A 360 9.69 -16.83 10.37
CA GLY A 360 9.09 -15.51 10.64
C GLY A 360 8.19 -15.05 9.49
N SER A 361 7.17 -14.26 9.81
CA SER A 361 6.20 -13.75 8.83
C SER A 361 6.89 -13.08 7.62
N VAL A 362 6.51 -13.50 6.41
CA VAL A 362 7.06 -12.96 5.16
C VAL A 362 6.57 -11.54 4.95
N TYR A 363 7.40 -10.55 5.31
CA TYR A 363 7.07 -9.12 5.19
C TYR A 363 7.12 -8.57 3.76
N LYS A 364 7.72 -9.32 2.82
CA LYS A 364 7.81 -8.98 1.41
C LYS A 364 7.84 -10.24 0.54
N VAL A 365 6.92 -10.34 -0.40
CA VAL A 365 6.95 -11.32 -1.50
C VAL A 365 7.39 -10.66 -2.80
N LYS A 366 7.95 -11.44 -3.73
CA LYS A 366 8.13 -11.03 -5.12
C LYS A 366 7.18 -11.88 -5.97
N VAL A 367 6.18 -11.25 -6.57
CA VAL A 367 5.36 -11.89 -7.61
C VAL A 367 6.13 -11.79 -8.93
N GLY A 368 6.19 -12.89 -9.68
CA GLY A 368 6.75 -12.92 -11.04
C GLY A 368 5.70 -12.60 -12.09
N HIS A 369 6.12 -12.03 -13.21
CA HIS A 369 5.39 -12.06 -14.46
C HIS A 369 6.05 -13.08 -15.41
N THR A 370 5.48 -13.29 -16.61
CA THR A 370 6.06 -14.14 -17.66
C THR A 370 7.54 -13.81 -17.88
N ARG A 371 8.38 -14.84 -17.97
CA ARG A 371 9.83 -14.70 -17.99
C ARG A 371 10.34 -14.27 -19.37
N CYS A 372 10.89 -13.06 -19.42
CA CYS A 372 11.71 -12.58 -20.52
C CYS A 372 13.12 -13.22 -20.41
N TRP A 373 13.58 -13.91 -21.47
CA TRP A 373 14.82 -14.69 -21.42
C TRP A 373 16.09 -13.94 -21.82
N SER A 374 15.97 -12.86 -22.61
CA SER A 374 17.05 -11.92 -22.90
C SER A 374 16.70 -10.51 -22.45
N THR A 375 17.62 -9.85 -21.76
CA THR A 375 17.51 -8.41 -21.47
C THR A 375 18.02 -7.61 -22.65
N HIS A 376 17.34 -6.52 -22.97
CA HIS A 376 17.81 -5.50 -23.90
C HIS A 376 18.26 -4.27 -23.12
N SER A 377 19.35 -3.65 -23.56
CA SER A 377 19.77 -2.30 -23.16
C SER A 377 19.08 -1.25 -24.04
N ASP A 378 19.07 0.00 -23.59
CA ASP A 378 18.46 1.14 -24.30
C ASP A 378 19.01 1.27 -25.74
N SER A 379 20.29 0.93 -25.96
CA SER A 379 20.95 0.91 -27.27
C SER A 379 20.56 -0.26 -28.19
N GLU A 380 19.83 -1.25 -27.67
CA GLU A 380 19.33 -2.43 -28.37
C GLU A 380 17.79 -2.36 -28.60
N ILE A 381 17.15 -1.25 -28.22
CA ILE A 381 15.71 -0.99 -28.45
C ILE A 381 15.57 0.12 -29.51
N SER A 382 14.72 -0.11 -30.52
CA SER A 382 14.45 0.86 -31.58
C SER A 382 13.75 2.12 -31.03
N PRO A 383 14.21 3.34 -31.36
CA PRO A 383 13.50 4.58 -31.02
C PRO A 383 12.07 4.60 -31.54
N ALA A 384 11.76 3.90 -32.64
CA ALA A 384 10.40 3.80 -33.16
C ALA A 384 9.50 2.86 -32.33
N VAL A 385 10.05 1.95 -31.51
CA VAL A 385 9.27 1.20 -30.50
C VAL A 385 9.01 2.09 -29.29
N ALA A 386 9.98 2.91 -28.89
CA ALA A 386 9.76 3.91 -27.85
C ALA A 386 8.77 5.00 -28.30
N GLU A 387 8.80 5.40 -29.57
CA GLU A 387 7.84 6.33 -30.18
C GLU A 387 6.46 5.69 -30.31
N LEU A 388 6.34 4.46 -30.82
CA LEU A 388 5.06 3.74 -30.90
C LEU A 388 4.47 3.45 -29.50
N ALA A 389 5.29 3.05 -28.53
CA ALA A 389 4.85 2.90 -27.14
C ALA A 389 4.41 4.25 -26.57
N SER A 390 5.16 5.34 -26.84
CA SER A 390 4.72 6.68 -26.47
C SER A 390 3.41 7.06 -27.16
N GLN A 391 3.16 6.60 -28.40
CA GLN A 391 1.95 6.78 -29.23
C GLN A 391 0.80 5.81 -28.91
N GLN A 392 1.00 4.77 -28.09
CA GLN A 392 -0.05 3.85 -27.63
C GLN A 392 -0.39 4.04 -26.15
N SER A 393 0.56 4.46 -25.32
CA SER A 393 0.23 5.39 -24.24
C SER A 393 -0.54 6.55 -24.87
N ALA A 394 -0.04 7.12 -25.97
CA ALA A 394 -0.82 8.00 -26.84
C ALA A 394 -2.02 7.39 -27.63
N PHE A 395 -2.58 6.27 -27.16
CA PHE A 395 -4.00 5.93 -27.37
C PHE A 395 -4.78 5.45 -26.10
N GLU A 396 -4.33 5.69 -24.84
CA GLU A 396 -5.10 5.33 -23.60
C GLU A 396 -5.63 6.43 -22.59
N SER A 397 -4.87 7.41 -22.06
CA SER A 397 -5.25 8.32 -20.91
C SER A 397 -6.31 9.46 -21.05
N GLN A 398 -6.23 10.42 -21.96
CA GLN A 398 -6.53 9.99 -23.30
C GLN A 398 -7.97 9.44 -23.43
N LEU A 399 -8.22 8.31 -24.11
CA LEU A 399 -9.57 7.78 -24.37
C LEU A 399 -10.45 7.75 -23.10
N THR A 400 -9.82 7.50 -21.95
CA THR A 400 -10.44 7.60 -20.63
C THR A 400 -11.12 8.94 -20.39
N VAL A 401 -10.54 10.10 -20.73
CA VAL A 401 -11.15 11.41 -20.41
C VAL A 401 -12.36 11.80 -21.28
N ALA A 402 -12.63 11.14 -22.41
CA ALA A 402 -13.90 11.32 -23.16
C ALA A 402 -14.97 10.41 -22.56
N GLN A 403 -14.55 9.32 -21.91
CA GLN A 403 -15.40 8.59 -21.01
C GLN A 403 -15.67 9.43 -19.74
N GLU A 404 -14.68 10.17 -19.20
CA GLU A 404 -14.91 11.06 -18.04
C GLU A 404 -15.74 12.31 -18.37
N GLU A 405 -15.51 13.01 -19.51
CA GLU A 405 -16.37 14.09 -20.01
C GLU A 405 -17.80 13.59 -20.25
N LEU A 406 -17.95 12.39 -20.81
CA LEU A 406 -19.25 11.76 -21.05
C LEU A 406 -19.93 11.33 -19.75
N ASP A 407 -19.20 10.75 -18.81
CA ASP A 407 -19.71 10.29 -17.52
C ASP A 407 -20.07 11.48 -16.63
N GLN A 408 -19.27 12.56 -16.63
CA GLN A 408 -19.63 13.84 -16.00
C GLN A 408 -20.87 14.47 -16.65
N ALA A 409 -21.01 14.41 -17.98
CA ALA A 409 -22.21 14.86 -18.67
C ALA A 409 -23.45 13.98 -18.36
N ILE A 410 -23.24 12.68 -18.09
CA ILE A 410 -24.29 11.75 -17.63
C ILE A 410 -24.68 12.04 -16.18
N ASP A 411 -23.73 12.33 -15.29
CA ASP A 411 -23.99 12.69 -13.90
C ASP A 411 -24.65 14.07 -13.77
N ASP A 412 -24.22 15.07 -14.54
CA ASP A 412 -24.91 16.38 -14.63
C ASP A 412 -26.36 16.23 -15.12
N LEU A 413 -26.58 15.37 -16.12
CA LEU A 413 -27.91 15.01 -16.63
C LEU A 413 -28.75 14.26 -15.58
N SER A 414 -28.11 13.39 -14.79
CA SER A 414 -28.72 12.66 -13.67
C SER A 414 -29.14 13.62 -12.56
N ILE A 415 -28.27 14.55 -12.17
CA ILE A 415 -28.54 15.62 -11.20
C ILE A 415 -29.67 16.54 -11.70
N ALA A 416 -29.70 16.90 -12.99
CA ALA A 416 -30.80 17.65 -13.58
C ALA A 416 -32.13 16.87 -13.55
N SER A 417 -32.07 15.55 -13.79
CA SER A 417 -33.20 14.62 -13.69
C SER A 417 -33.74 14.46 -12.25
N ASP A 418 -32.86 14.38 -11.26
CA ASP A 418 -33.26 14.24 -9.86
C ASP A 418 -33.79 15.56 -9.28
N ARG A 419 -33.30 16.70 -9.77
CA ARG A 419 -33.89 18.02 -9.48
C ARG A 419 -35.27 18.18 -10.12
N LEU A 420 -35.48 17.70 -11.36
CA LEU A 420 -36.82 17.58 -11.96
C LEU A 420 -37.78 16.73 -11.10
N ASP A 421 -37.27 15.63 -10.54
CA ASP A 421 -38.07 14.68 -9.75
C ASP A 421 -38.39 15.17 -8.33
N ALA A 422 -37.47 15.92 -7.71
CA ALA A 422 -37.70 16.59 -6.44
C ALA A 422 -38.72 17.73 -6.58
N MET A 423 -38.54 18.58 -7.61
CA MET A 423 -39.33 19.80 -7.83
C MET A 423 -40.64 19.57 -8.61
N SER A 424 -41.22 18.38 -8.44
CA SER A 424 -42.54 18.00 -8.98
C SER A 424 -43.20 16.89 -8.17
N ALA A 425 -42.73 16.67 -6.93
CA ALA A 425 -43.03 15.47 -6.14
C ALA A 425 -44.51 15.34 -5.71
N ASP A 426 -45.23 16.45 -5.59
CA ASP A 426 -46.65 16.51 -5.22
C ASP A 426 -47.61 16.72 -6.41
N GLY A 427 -47.08 16.89 -7.64
CA GLY A 427 -47.86 17.21 -8.84
C GLY A 427 -48.21 18.69 -8.99
N ILE A 428 -47.58 19.56 -8.21
CA ILE A 428 -47.66 21.02 -8.33
C ILE A 428 -46.28 21.55 -8.74
N LEU A 429 -46.27 22.74 -9.33
CA LEU A 429 -45.10 23.57 -9.54
C LEU A 429 -45.28 24.83 -8.69
N ASP A 430 -44.63 24.86 -7.53
CA ASP A 430 -44.85 25.89 -6.51
C ASP A 430 -44.16 27.22 -6.86
N ARG A 431 -44.69 28.32 -6.30
CA ARG A 431 -44.19 29.70 -6.49
C ARG A 431 -42.67 29.89 -6.41
N SER A 432 -42.00 29.12 -5.55
CA SER A 432 -40.56 29.14 -5.33
C SER A 432 -39.80 28.25 -6.31
N GLU A 433 -40.32 27.05 -6.60
CA GLU A 433 -39.77 26.14 -7.62
C GLU A 433 -39.77 26.76 -9.01
N LYS A 434 -40.85 27.48 -9.35
CA LYS A 434 -41.00 28.21 -10.62
C LYS A 434 -39.82 29.09 -10.96
N LYS A 435 -39.16 29.70 -9.98
CA LYS A 435 -38.00 30.56 -10.25
C LYS A 435 -36.88 29.78 -10.93
N TYR A 436 -36.56 28.59 -10.42
CA TYR A 436 -35.51 27.76 -11.02
C TYR A 436 -35.85 27.37 -12.46
N TRP A 437 -37.11 27.00 -12.73
CA TRP A 437 -37.52 26.63 -14.09
C TRP A 437 -37.54 27.80 -15.06
N ILE A 438 -37.81 29.03 -14.59
CA ILE A 438 -37.66 30.26 -15.39
C ILE A 438 -36.18 30.51 -15.71
N ASP A 439 -35.30 30.39 -14.71
CA ASP A 439 -33.86 30.60 -14.87
C ASP A 439 -33.23 29.52 -15.80
N GLU A 440 -33.64 28.25 -15.67
CA GLU A 440 -33.17 27.13 -16.50
C GLU A 440 -33.74 27.15 -17.94
N TYR A 441 -35.01 27.55 -18.13
CA TYR A 441 -35.54 27.81 -19.47
C TYR A 441 -34.74 28.94 -20.15
N ALA A 442 -34.42 30.00 -19.42
CA ALA A 442 -33.62 31.11 -19.95
C ALA A 442 -32.18 30.66 -20.30
N ARG A 443 -31.58 29.75 -19.52
CA ARG A 443 -30.29 29.12 -19.83
C ARG A 443 -30.35 28.35 -21.14
N LEU A 444 -31.29 27.40 -21.26
CA LEU A 444 -31.48 26.60 -22.48
C LEU A 444 -31.82 27.46 -23.70
N PHE A 445 -32.65 28.49 -23.55
CA PHE A 445 -33.02 29.41 -24.63
C PHE A 445 -31.82 30.24 -25.13
N ALA A 446 -30.89 30.61 -24.24
CA ALA A 446 -29.65 31.28 -24.60
C ALA A 446 -28.65 30.34 -25.29
N GLU A 447 -28.60 29.06 -24.90
CA GLU A 447 -27.73 28.03 -25.47
C GLU A 447 -28.17 27.55 -26.87
N LYS A 448 -29.49 27.62 -27.14
CA LYS A 448 -30.13 27.13 -28.38
C LYS A 448 -29.52 27.68 -29.67
N THR A 449 -29.44 29.01 -29.80
CA THR A 449 -28.95 29.65 -31.03
C THR A 449 -27.46 29.37 -31.30
N PRO A 450 -26.55 29.44 -30.30
CA PRO A 450 -25.18 28.94 -30.43
C PRO A 450 -25.08 27.50 -30.98
N LEU A 451 -25.76 26.54 -30.35
CA LEU A 451 -25.72 25.13 -30.78
C LEU A 451 -26.27 24.93 -32.20
N GLU A 452 -27.31 25.67 -32.59
CA GLU A 452 -27.86 25.60 -33.94
C GLU A 452 -26.93 26.19 -35.00
N ASN A 453 -26.18 27.24 -34.68
CA ASN A 453 -25.16 27.80 -35.59
C ASN A 453 -23.94 26.88 -35.72
N GLU A 454 -23.54 26.24 -34.62
CA GLU A 454 -22.43 25.28 -34.60
C GLU A 454 -22.79 24.00 -35.36
N ALA A 455 -24.01 23.51 -35.22
CA ALA A 455 -24.54 22.43 -36.04
C ALA A 455 -24.62 22.78 -37.53
N ASP A 456 -24.99 24.02 -37.90
CA ASP A 456 -24.95 24.48 -39.30
C ASP A 456 -23.51 24.54 -39.86
N LEU A 457 -22.54 25.00 -39.05
CA LEU A 457 -21.13 25.06 -39.43
C LEU A 457 -20.59 23.68 -39.84
N TYR A 458 -21.01 22.64 -39.12
CA TYR A 458 -20.64 21.24 -39.37
C TYR A 458 -21.70 20.45 -40.17
N SER A 459 -22.67 21.14 -40.79
CA SER A 459 -23.73 20.57 -41.67
C SER A 459 -24.66 19.50 -41.05
N ILE A 460 -24.78 19.49 -39.72
CA ILE A 460 -25.57 18.50 -38.97
C ILE A 460 -27.06 18.86 -39.06
N THR A 461 -27.82 17.95 -39.68
CA THR A 461 -29.22 18.21 -40.03
C THR A 461 -30.21 17.40 -39.19
N ALA A 462 -29.93 16.13 -38.88
CA ALA A 462 -30.90 15.26 -38.19
C ALA A 462 -31.01 15.60 -36.70
N GLU A 463 -29.90 15.52 -35.97
CA GLU A 463 -29.80 15.76 -34.53
C GLU A 463 -30.15 17.22 -34.19
N LYS A 464 -29.82 18.15 -35.09
CA LYS A 464 -30.25 19.56 -35.01
C LYS A 464 -31.77 19.67 -35.11
N THR A 465 -32.38 18.96 -36.06
CA THR A 465 -33.84 18.96 -36.25
C THR A 465 -34.53 18.35 -35.02
N ASP A 466 -33.99 17.28 -34.46
CA ASP A 466 -34.54 16.66 -33.25
C ASP A 466 -34.41 17.55 -32.01
N TYR A 467 -33.29 18.26 -31.83
CA TYR A 467 -33.15 19.30 -30.79
C TYR A 467 -34.14 20.45 -30.95
N VAL A 468 -34.28 21.01 -32.17
CA VAL A 468 -35.25 22.06 -32.49
C VAL A 468 -36.67 21.61 -32.18
N ASN A 469 -37.02 20.37 -32.55
CA ASN A 469 -38.33 19.78 -32.30
C ASN A 469 -38.57 19.54 -30.80
N ALA A 470 -37.58 19.06 -30.05
CA ALA A 470 -37.66 18.88 -28.61
C ALA A 470 -37.89 20.21 -27.88
N PHE A 471 -37.14 21.26 -28.26
CA PHE A 471 -37.30 22.59 -27.67
C PHE A 471 -38.70 23.16 -27.96
N ALA A 472 -39.18 23.04 -29.20
CA ALA A 472 -40.53 23.47 -29.59
C ALA A 472 -41.63 22.68 -28.84
N ALA A 473 -41.41 21.40 -28.54
CA ALA A 473 -42.31 20.59 -27.74
C ALA A 473 -42.32 21.03 -26.26
N LEU A 474 -41.16 21.36 -25.68
CA LEU A 474 -41.06 21.93 -24.33
C LEU A 474 -41.79 23.28 -24.22
N ASP A 475 -41.55 24.21 -25.15
CA ASP A 475 -42.21 25.52 -25.18
C ASP A 475 -43.74 25.37 -25.33
N THR A 476 -44.20 24.49 -26.23
CA THR A 476 -45.62 24.15 -26.39
C THR A 476 -46.23 23.56 -25.11
N TYR A 477 -45.50 22.68 -24.42
CA TYR A 477 -45.95 22.07 -23.17
C TYR A 477 -46.08 23.12 -22.05
N LEU A 478 -45.04 23.92 -21.83
CA LEU A 478 -45.01 24.96 -20.80
C LEU A 478 -46.09 26.02 -21.03
N ALA A 479 -46.26 26.48 -22.28
CA ALA A 479 -47.32 27.43 -22.66
C ALA A 479 -48.74 26.88 -22.49
N GLY A 480 -48.92 25.55 -22.43
CA GLY A 480 -50.20 24.89 -22.16
C GLY A 480 -50.61 24.83 -20.68
N LEU A 481 -49.72 25.16 -19.75
CA LEU A 481 -49.99 25.06 -18.31
C LEU A 481 -50.84 26.23 -17.78
N THR A 482 -51.76 25.93 -16.85
CA THR A 482 -52.69 26.92 -16.25
C THR A 482 -52.87 26.67 -14.75
N PRO A 483 -52.62 27.65 -13.85
CA PRO A 483 -52.00 28.96 -14.08
C PRO A 483 -50.65 28.88 -14.81
N ALA A 484 -50.18 30.00 -15.37
CA ALA A 484 -49.00 30.00 -16.23
C ALA A 484 -47.75 29.53 -15.47
N TRP A 485 -46.92 28.71 -16.12
CA TRP A 485 -45.72 28.13 -15.53
C TRP A 485 -44.73 29.19 -15.00
N ASN A 486 -44.66 30.34 -15.65
CA ASN A 486 -43.80 31.47 -15.30
C ASN A 486 -44.49 32.54 -14.39
N ASP A 487 -45.75 32.35 -14.01
CA ASP A 487 -46.43 33.20 -13.02
C ASP A 487 -46.03 32.78 -11.60
N THR A 488 -45.01 33.44 -11.04
CA THR A 488 -44.53 33.22 -9.66
C THR A 488 -45.52 33.70 -8.58
N THR A 489 -46.68 34.27 -8.95
CA THR A 489 -47.72 34.69 -8.01
C THR A 489 -48.77 33.60 -7.74
N GLN A 490 -48.79 32.51 -8.50
CA GLN A 490 -49.75 31.39 -8.36
C GLN A 490 -49.03 30.04 -8.50
N ASP A 491 -49.58 29.00 -7.89
CA ASP A 491 -49.09 27.62 -8.06
C ASP A 491 -49.71 27.00 -9.34
N THR A 492 -48.98 26.11 -10.01
CA THR A 492 -49.43 25.48 -11.27
C THR A 492 -49.54 23.97 -11.11
N ALA A 493 -50.70 23.40 -11.43
CA ALA A 493 -50.85 21.94 -11.44
C ALA A 493 -50.14 21.33 -12.67
N ILE A 494 -49.36 20.27 -12.45
CA ILE A 494 -48.59 19.56 -13.48
C ILE A 494 -48.78 18.04 -13.36
N THR A 495 -48.54 17.32 -14.45
CA THR A 495 -48.32 15.87 -14.38
C THR A 495 -46.82 15.60 -14.35
N ARG A 496 -46.28 15.04 -13.24
CA ARG A 496 -44.84 14.82 -13.06
C ARG A 496 -44.17 14.13 -14.25
N SER A 497 -44.80 13.10 -14.81
CA SER A 497 -44.30 12.40 -16.02
C SER A 497 -44.33 13.26 -17.28
N GLY A 498 -45.32 14.15 -17.44
CA GLY A 498 -45.40 15.08 -18.57
C GLY A 498 -44.36 16.19 -18.45
N PHE A 499 -44.23 16.79 -17.27
CA PHE A 499 -43.26 17.84 -16.98
C PHE A 499 -41.83 17.33 -17.16
N ARG A 500 -41.45 16.27 -16.43
CA ARG A 500 -40.12 15.65 -16.54
C ARG A 500 -39.82 15.15 -17.96
N GLY A 501 -40.81 14.57 -18.64
CA GLY A 501 -40.66 14.11 -20.03
C GLY A 501 -40.33 15.23 -21.02
N ALA A 502 -40.97 16.40 -20.88
CA ALA A 502 -40.71 17.55 -21.75
C ALA A 502 -39.25 18.05 -21.62
N TRP A 503 -38.75 18.21 -20.38
CA TRP A 503 -37.39 18.67 -20.13
C TRP A 503 -36.31 17.64 -20.52
N ILE A 504 -36.48 16.36 -20.12
CA ILE A 504 -35.49 15.30 -20.46
C ILE A 504 -35.34 15.11 -21.96
N THR A 505 -36.42 15.28 -22.74
CA THR A 505 -36.34 15.19 -24.21
C THR A 505 -35.39 16.25 -24.77
N VAL A 506 -35.42 17.48 -24.24
CA VAL A 506 -34.50 18.56 -24.65
C VAL A 506 -33.06 18.22 -24.27
N TYR A 507 -32.78 17.86 -23.02
CA TYR A 507 -31.40 17.55 -22.58
C TYR A 507 -30.79 16.38 -23.37
N ASN A 508 -31.55 15.30 -23.60
CA ASN A 508 -31.08 14.16 -24.39
C ASN A 508 -30.73 14.58 -25.83
N THR A 509 -31.53 15.45 -26.45
CA THR A 509 -31.23 15.97 -27.80
C THR A 509 -30.05 16.94 -27.83
N ILE A 510 -29.76 17.68 -26.75
CA ILE A 510 -28.53 18.48 -26.63
C ILE A 510 -27.30 17.57 -26.62
N VAL A 511 -27.33 16.47 -25.86
CA VAL A 511 -26.22 15.50 -25.83
C VAL A 511 -26.02 14.86 -27.21
N SER A 512 -27.10 14.41 -27.87
CA SER A 512 -27.02 13.87 -29.24
C SER A 512 -26.47 14.88 -30.25
N LEU A 513 -26.91 16.15 -30.17
CA LEU A 513 -26.45 17.22 -31.06
C LEU A 513 -24.98 17.56 -30.81
N ARG A 514 -24.56 17.70 -29.56
CA ARG A 514 -23.15 17.93 -29.19
C ARG A 514 -22.25 16.78 -29.66
N LYS A 515 -22.71 15.53 -29.53
CA LYS A 515 -21.99 14.35 -30.03
C LYS A 515 -21.84 14.36 -31.56
N ALA A 516 -22.88 14.74 -32.30
CA ALA A 516 -22.79 14.93 -33.74
C ALA A 516 -21.88 16.12 -34.14
N ILE A 517 -21.91 17.21 -33.37
CA ILE A 517 -21.02 18.38 -33.52
C ILE A 517 -19.57 17.93 -33.41
N SER A 518 -19.17 17.22 -32.35
CA SER A 518 -17.80 16.73 -32.19
C SER A 518 -17.38 15.77 -33.32
N ALA A 519 -18.27 14.87 -33.76
CA ALA A 519 -17.98 13.91 -34.83
C ALA A 519 -17.78 14.57 -36.21
N ASN A 520 -18.59 15.57 -36.57
CA ASN A 520 -18.40 16.30 -37.83
C ASN A 520 -17.29 17.37 -37.74
N ALA A 521 -17.03 17.93 -36.55
CA ALA A 521 -15.92 18.86 -36.32
C ALA A 521 -14.57 18.17 -36.50
N ALA A 522 -14.42 16.92 -36.04
CA ALA A 522 -13.24 16.10 -36.26
C ALA A 522 -12.94 15.81 -37.75
N THR A 523 -13.95 15.89 -38.63
CA THR A 523 -13.87 15.45 -40.03
C THR A 523 -13.97 16.57 -41.07
N THR A 524 -14.05 17.86 -40.69
CA THR A 524 -14.31 18.95 -41.66
C THR A 524 -13.36 20.16 -41.62
N ALA A 525 -12.75 20.45 -42.77
CA ALA A 525 -12.09 21.72 -43.09
C ALA A 525 -12.79 22.39 -44.29
N THR A 526 -13.48 23.51 -44.07
CA THR A 526 -14.49 24.02 -45.02
C THR A 526 -13.93 24.93 -46.13
N TRP A 527 -13.86 24.41 -47.37
CA TRP A 527 -13.45 25.16 -48.58
C TRP A 527 -14.31 26.41 -48.89
N SER A 528 -15.54 26.46 -48.37
CA SER A 528 -16.43 27.61 -48.46
C SER A 528 -15.83 28.87 -47.81
N GLY A 529 -15.09 28.72 -46.71
CA GLY A 529 -14.45 29.83 -45.98
C GLY A 529 -13.27 30.48 -46.70
N VAL A 530 -12.66 29.78 -47.68
CA VAL A 530 -11.58 30.34 -48.51
C VAL A 530 -12.13 31.54 -49.28
N SER A 531 -11.51 32.71 -49.13
CA SER A 531 -11.88 33.92 -49.87
C SER A 531 -10.66 34.84 -50.07
N GLY A 532 -10.66 35.61 -51.16
CA GLY A 532 -9.54 36.49 -51.54
C GLY A 532 -9.29 36.49 -53.04
N ALA A 533 -8.54 37.49 -53.51
CA ALA A 533 -8.15 37.60 -54.92
C ALA A 533 -7.14 36.49 -55.27
N GLY A 534 -7.61 35.48 -56.01
CA GLY A 534 -6.84 34.27 -56.33
C GLY A 534 -7.61 32.96 -56.09
N LYS A 535 -8.73 32.98 -55.34
CA LYS A 535 -9.61 31.80 -55.22
C LYS A 535 -10.15 31.38 -56.60
N PRO A 536 -10.00 30.10 -57.01
CA PRO A 536 -10.71 29.54 -58.16
C PRO A 536 -12.22 29.62 -57.98
N GLN A 537 -12.95 29.87 -59.07
CA GLN A 537 -14.42 29.88 -59.06
C GLN A 537 -14.96 28.44 -59.03
N ASP A 538 -16.07 28.21 -58.33
CA ASP A 538 -16.69 26.89 -58.27
C ASP A 538 -17.15 26.46 -59.68
N ASN A 539 -16.78 25.24 -60.09
CA ASN A 539 -16.99 24.67 -61.43
C ASN A 539 -16.25 25.37 -62.60
N ALA A 540 -15.15 26.11 -62.35
CA ALA A 540 -14.39 26.88 -63.36
C ALA A 540 -13.82 26.12 -64.58
N THR A 541 -13.93 24.79 -64.65
CA THR A 541 -13.37 23.95 -65.73
C THR A 541 -14.41 23.32 -66.66
N VAL A 542 -15.71 23.40 -66.35
CA VAL A 542 -16.74 22.66 -67.09
C VAL A 542 -17.15 23.40 -68.38
N GLY A 543 -16.50 23.04 -69.50
CA GLY A 543 -17.00 23.35 -70.85
C GLY A 543 -16.10 24.17 -71.79
N ALA A 544 -14.80 24.35 -71.49
CA ALA A 544 -13.88 25.02 -72.40
C ALA A 544 -13.70 24.24 -73.73
N PRO A 545 -13.95 24.82 -74.92
CA PRO A 545 -13.81 24.11 -76.19
C PRO A 545 -12.34 23.82 -76.57
N VAL A 546 -12.15 22.81 -77.43
CA VAL A 546 -10.84 22.44 -78.01
C VAL A 546 -10.13 23.65 -78.63
N GLY A 547 -8.82 23.75 -78.39
CA GLY A 547 -8.00 24.91 -78.73
C GLY A 547 -7.90 25.99 -77.63
N THR A 548 -8.61 25.84 -76.50
CA THR A 548 -8.39 26.67 -75.31
C THR A 548 -7.06 26.31 -74.64
N TYR A 549 -6.31 27.31 -74.17
CA TYR A 549 -5.01 27.12 -73.53
C TYR A 549 -5.14 27.12 -72.00
N VAL A 550 -4.47 26.19 -71.34
CA VAL A 550 -4.29 26.15 -69.88
C VAL A 550 -2.90 26.71 -69.59
N GLY A 551 -2.83 28.02 -69.35
CA GLY A 551 -1.56 28.74 -69.32
C GLY A 551 -0.92 28.80 -70.71
N ALA A 552 0.25 28.19 -70.87
CA ALA A 552 1.01 28.18 -72.13
C ALA A 552 0.85 26.90 -72.98
N ARG A 553 0.13 25.88 -72.48
CA ARG A 553 -0.13 24.61 -73.20
C ARG A 553 -1.59 24.54 -73.68
N PRO A 554 -1.89 23.95 -74.86
CA PRO A 554 -3.26 23.69 -75.28
C PRO A 554 -3.89 22.59 -74.41
N VAL A 555 -5.21 22.64 -74.18
CA VAL A 555 -5.92 21.70 -73.30
C VAL A 555 -5.85 20.23 -73.77
N GLU A 556 -5.61 19.99 -75.05
CA GLU A 556 -5.45 18.64 -75.61
C GLU A 556 -4.16 17.93 -75.17
N ASP A 557 -3.08 18.67 -74.87
CA ASP A 557 -1.90 18.11 -74.19
C ASP A 557 -2.24 17.69 -72.75
N VAL A 558 -3.02 18.54 -72.05
CA VAL A 558 -3.40 18.33 -70.65
C VAL A 558 -4.40 17.19 -70.49
N LEU A 559 -5.22 16.91 -71.52
CA LEU A 559 -6.13 15.77 -71.56
C LEU A 559 -5.39 14.43 -71.73
N ASN A 560 -4.28 14.39 -72.47
CA ASN A 560 -3.42 13.21 -72.52
C ASN A 560 -2.70 12.97 -71.18
N ASP A 561 -2.21 14.04 -70.53
CA ASP A 561 -1.68 13.98 -69.16
C ASP A 561 -2.75 13.51 -68.13
N LEU A 562 -4.04 13.76 -68.40
CA LEU A 562 -5.17 13.32 -67.57
C LEU A 562 -5.60 11.87 -67.80
N GLU A 563 -5.43 11.30 -69.00
CA GLU A 563 -5.74 9.87 -69.24
C GLU A 563 -4.77 8.97 -68.45
N PHE A 564 -3.51 9.39 -68.27
CA PHE A 564 -2.56 8.74 -67.35
C PHE A 564 -2.93 8.88 -65.87
N ASN A 565 -3.67 9.94 -65.52
CA ASN A 565 -4.21 10.11 -64.16
C ASN A 565 -5.39 9.19 -63.85
N ALA A 566 -6.03 8.53 -64.83
CA ALA A 566 -7.13 7.60 -64.55
C ALA A 566 -6.65 6.36 -63.77
N ASP A 567 -5.55 5.74 -64.21
CA ASP A 567 -4.87 4.66 -63.46
C ASP A 567 -4.28 5.17 -62.15
N THR A 568 -3.79 6.42 -62.14
CA THR A 568 -3.25 7.06 -60.92
C THR A 568 -4.35 7.28 -59.87
N VAL A 569 -5.58 7.63 -60.28
CA VAL A 569 -6.75 7.78 -59.39
C VAL A 569 -7.19 6.43 -58.80
N LEU A 570 -7.09 5.34 -59.56
CA LEU A 570 -7.33 3.98 -59.04
C LEU A 570 -6.29 3.60 -57.97
N ALA A 571 -5.02 3.97 -58.18
CA ALA A 571 -3.98 3.86 -57.15
C ALA A 571 -4.18 4.85 -55.97
N GLN A 572 -4.87 5.97 -56.21
CA GLN A 572 -5.17 6.97 -55.18
C GLN A 572 -6.31 6.53 -54.25
N THR A 573 -7.23 5.68 -54.73
CA THR A 573 -8.26 5.06 -53.86
C THR A 573 -7.61 4.19 -52.77
N PHE A 574 -6.53 3.47 -53.10
CA PHE A 574 -5.74 2.71 -52.11
C PHE A 574 -4.88 3.57 -51.18
N ARG A 575 -4.77 4.89 -51.42
CA ARG A 575 -4.00 5.82 -50.59
C ARG A 575 -4.88 6.69 -49.69
N VAL A 576 -6.19 6.46 -49.68
CA VAL A 576 -7.12 7.14 -48.75
C VAL A 576 -7.21 6.36 -47.43
N ASP A 577 -7.27 5.02 -47.47
CA ASP A 577 -7.16 4.16 -46.27
C ASP A 577 -5.89 4.49 -45.45
N ASP A 578 -4.71 4.48 -46.08
CA ASP A 578 -3.42 4.87 -45.47
C ASP A 578 -3.44 6.27 -44.82
N ILE A 579 -4.25 7.19 -45.34
CA ILE A 579 -4.34 8.58 -44.84
C ILE A 579 -5.25 8.67 -43.62
N GLU A 580 -6.30 7.83 -43.52
CA GLU A 580 -7.24 7.85 -42.40
C GLU A 580 -6.54 7.33 -41.12
N THR A 581 -5.75 6.24 -41.21
CA THR A 581 -4.96 5.73 -40.07
C THR A 581 -3.87 6.72 -39.61
N VAL A 582 -3.15 7.35 -40.55
CA VAL A 582 -2.13 8.37 -40.24
C VAL A 582 -2.75 9.69 -39.72
N PHE A 583 -4.07 9.88 -39.87
CA PHE A 583 -4.77 11.03 -39.29
C PHE A 583 -5.03 10.80 -37.80
N ASP A 584 -5.48 9.61 -37.40
CA ASP A 584 -5.75 9.29 -35.99
C ASP A 584 -4.47 9.29 -35.14
N GLU A 585 -3.39 8.62 -35.58
CA GLU A 585 -2.06 8.65 -34.91
C GLU A 585 -1.48 10.06 -34.71
N ARG A 586 -2.01 11.06 -35.42
CA ARG A 586 -1.56 12.47 -35.38
C ARG A 586 -2.56 13.43 -34.74
N THR A 587 -3.79 12.98 -34.54
CA THR A 587 -4.86 13.80 -33.95
C THR A 587 -5.36 13.22 -32.64
N PHE A 588 -4.72 12.19 -32.10
CA PHE A 588 -4.95 11.58 -30.79
C PHE A 588 -3.57 11.39 -30.13
N VAL A 589 -3.41 11.83 -28.88
CA VAL A 589 -2.20 11.66 -28.05
C VAL A 589 -2.64 11.22 -26.65
N GLU A 590 -3.15 9.99 -26.65
CA GLU A 590 -3.73 9.13 -25.62
C GLU A 590 -5.17 8.61 -25.99
N GLY A 591 -5.79 8.94 -27.13
CA GLY A 591 -7.09 8.38 -27.55
C GLY A 591 -8.38 9.22 -27.27
N GLN A 592 -8.26 10.38 -26.62
CA GLN A 592 -9.07 11.58 -26.88
C GLN A 592 -8.63 12.11 -28.26
N PRO A 593 -9.36 13.03 -28.89
CA PRO A 593 -8.66 14.03 -29.71
C PRO A 593 -7.46 14.66 -28.95
N VAL A 594 -6.37 14.95 -29.67
CA VAL A 594 -5.20 15.75 -29.26
C VAL A 594 -5.58 17.05 -28.56
N GLY A 595 -6.71 17.62 -28.95
CA GLY A 595 -7.30 18.78 -28.28
C GLY A 595 -7.52 18.55 -26.79
N THR A 596 -7.96 17.35 -26.39
CA THR A 596 -8.31 17.08 -25.00
C THR A 596 -7.12 16.60 -24.15
N VAL A 597 -6.02 15.94 -24.58
CA VAL A 597 -4.77 15.98 -23.72
C VAL A 597 -4.12 17.35 -23.73
N LEU A 598 -4.31 18.19 -24.75
CA LEU A 598 -3.96 19.61 -24.59
C LEU A 598 -4.94 20.39 -23.68
N ILE A 599 -6.00 19.75 -23.18
CA ILE A 599 -6.83 20.21 -22.08
C ILE A 599 -6.46 19.46 -20.79
N GLU A 600 -6.42 18.12 -20.72
CA GLU A 600 -5.96 17.30 -19.60
C GLU A 600 -4.52 17.61 -19.20
N GLU A 601 -3.53 17.54 -20.09
CA GLU A 601 -2.15 17.92 -19.76
C GLU A 601 -2.03 19.44 -19.55
N ARG A 602 -3.03 20.24 -19.92
CA ARG A 602 -3.16 21.65 -19.51
C ARG A 602 -3.91 21.85 -18.19
N GLU A 603 -4.80 20.96 -17.76
CA GLU A 603 -5.66 21.05 -16.57
C GLU A 603 -5.08 20.24 -15.42
N GLN A 604 -4.36 19.17 -15.73
CA GLN A 604 -3.29 18.54 -14.96
C GLN A 604 -2.03 19.39 -14.97
N ARG A 605 -1.68 20.20 -15.99
CA ARG A 605 -0.68 21.28 -15.77
C ARG A 605 -1.25 22.47 -15.02
N GLU A 606 -2.52 22.83 -15.12
CA GLU A 606 -3.10 23.91 -14.31
C GLU A 606 -3.39 23.40 -12.89
N THR A 607 -3.56 22.09 -12.68
CA THR A 607 -3.63 21.41 -11.38
C THR A 607 -2.26 21.09 -10.82
N ASP A 608 -1.26 20.74 -11.63
CA ASP A 608 0.14 20.59 -11.20
C ASP A 608 0.78 21.95 -11.01
N ILE A 609 0.46 22.97 -11.80
CA ILE A 609 0.87 24.36 -11.55
C ILE A 609 0.02 24.94 -10.42
N SER A 610 -1.21 24.50 -10.17
CA SER A 610 -1.96 24.86 -8.95
C SER A 610 -1.45 24.12 -7.71
N ALA A 611 -0.96 22.88 -7.84
CA ALA A 611 -0.38 22.06 -6.77
C ALA A 611 1.08 22.44 -6.50
N ILE A 612 1.84 22.81 -7.54
CA ILE A 612 3.15 23.46 -7.45
C ILE A 612 2.97 24.89 -6.96
N ASN A 613 1.94 25.65 -7.35
CA ASN A 613 1.65 26.95 -6.73
C ASN A 613 1.16 26.77 -5.28
N THR A 614 0.44 25.70 -4.94
CA THR A 614 0.05 25.40 -3.56
C THR A 614 1.28 25.00 -2.76
N THR A 615 2.16 24.14 -3.29
CA THR A 615 3.43 23.75 -2.68
C THR A 615 4.41 24.92 -2.60
N LEU A 616 4.44 25.81 -3.59
CA LEU A 616 5.21 27.04 -3.58
C LEU A 616 4.61 28.04 -2.60
N ASN A 617 3.28 28.17 -2.48
CA ASN A 617 2.65 28.99 -1.44
C ASN A 617 2.95 28.41 -0.03
N LEU A 618 3.02 27.08 0.11
CA LEU A 618 3.55 26.35 1.28
C LEU A 618 5.09 26.42 1.40
N ILE A 619 5.76 27.26 0.60
CA ILE A 619 7.20 27.54 0.66
C ILE A 619 7.47 29.05 0.70
N GLY A 620 6.65 29.90 0.09
CA GLY A 620 6.85 31.35 -0.04
C GLY A 620 6.09 32.04 -1.20
N ALA A 621 6.13 33.36 -1.23
CA ALA A 621 5.51 34.20 -2.26
C ALA A 621 6.46 35.32 -2.73
N LYS A 622 6.24 35.84 -3.94
CA LYS A 622 7.04 36.95 -4.49
C LYS A 622 6.73 38.28 -3.77
N SER A 623 7.74 39.12 -3.55
CA SER A 623 7.52 40.45 -2.96
C SER A 623 6.67 41.36 -3.87
N PRO A 624 5.87 42.30 -3.32
CA PRO A 624 4.96 43.14 -4.13
C PRO A 624 5.63 44.08 -5.13
N ASP A 625 6.90 44.43 -4.91
CA ASP A 625 7.74 45.20 -5.85
C ASP A 625 8.42 44.32 -6.92
N GLY A 626 8.29 42.99 -6.80
CA GLY A 626 8.84 42.01 -7.72
C GLY A 626 10.35 41.78 -7.61
N THR A 627 11.04 42.28 -6.58
CA THR A 627 12.51 42.19 -6.44
C THR A 627 13.01 40.97 -5.66
N ALA A 628 12.17 40.35 -4.82
CA ALA A 628 12.53 39.26 -3.93
C ALA A 628 11.49 38.13 -3.90
N PHE A 629 11.83 37.03 -3.23
CA PHE A 629 10.93 35.91 -2.89
C PHE A 629 11.00 35.69 -1.37
N ILE A 630 9.84 35.64 -0.72
CA ILE A 630 9.65 35.66 0.72
C ILE A 630 9.20 34.26 1.14
N LEU A 631 9.95 33.57 2.01
CA LEU A 631 9.60 32.20 2.42
C LEU A 631 8.53 32.19 3.52
N ASP A 632 7.61 31.22 3.46
CA ASP A 632 6.67 30.94 4.54
C ASP A 632 7.35 30.09 5.63
N ALA A 633 7.65 30.72 6.76
CA ALA A 633 8.33 30.08 7.87
C ALA A 633 7.45 29.02 8.59
N SER A 634 6.14 29.03 8.40
CA SER A 634 5.20 28.11 9.07
C SER A 634 5.09 26.74 8.41
N THR A 635 5.51 26.63 7.14
CA THR A 635 5.26 25.46 6.28
C THR A 635 6.56 24.84 5.72
N VAL A 636 7.56 25.66 5.36
CA VAL A 636 8.93 25.19 5.09
C VAL A 636 9.48 24.48 6.33
N GLN A 637 10.17 23.34 6.15
CA GLN A 637 10.82 22.59 7.23
C GLN A 637 12.33 22.42 6.98
N THR A 638 13.14 22.39 8.04
CA THR A 638 14.59 22.12 7.96
C THR A 638 14.97 20.76 8.56
N GLY A 639 14.02 20.06 9.17
CA GLY A 639 14.11 18.68 9.63
C GLY A 639 12.68 18.09 9.75
N PRO A 640 12.50 16.76 9.81
CA PRO A 640 11.17 16.16 9.80
C PRO A 640 10.29 16.65 10.96
N GLY A 641 9.24 17.42 10.65
CA GLY A 641 8.33 18.03 11.64
C GLY A 641 8.81 19.36 12.24
N LEU A 642 9.98 19.86 11.85
CA LEU A 642 10.57 21.10 12.38
C LEU A 642 10.54 22.20 11.31
N THR A 643 9.60 23.13 11.46
CA THR A 643 9.39 24.26 10.55
C THR A 643 10.55 25.27 10.59
N LEU A 644 10.70 26.09 9.56
CA LEU A 644 11.69 27.15 9.47
C LEU A 644 11.48 28.25 10.55
N SER A 645 10.25 28.39 11.06
CA SER A 645 9.94 29.17 12.27
C SER A 645 10.38 28.47 13.55
N ALA A 646 10.25 27.15 13.66
CA ALA A 646 10.72 26.38 14.81
C ALA A 646 12.26 26.35 14.88
N THR A 647 12.93 26.21 13.74
CA THR A 647 14.40 26.16 13.65
C THR A 647 15.06 27.52 13.46
N LEU A 648 14.33 28.61 13.74
CA LEU A 648 14.88 29.93 13.96
C LEU A 648 15.73 29.93 15.25
N SER A 649 16.96 29.43 15.12
CA SER A 649 17.85 29.06 16.23
C SER A 649 17.21 28.10 17.24
N GLU A 650 16.76 26.94 16.75
CA GLU A 650 16.80 25.74 17.58
C GLU A 650 18.26 25.25 17.70
N LEU A 651 18.69 24.89 18.90
CA LEU A 651 19.92 24.14 19.14
C LEU A 651 19.60 22.93 20.02
N SER A 652 19.67 21.74 19.43
CA SER A 652 19.36 20.47 20.09
C SER A 652 20.55 19.50 20.10
N ALA A 653 20.57 18.63 21.11
CA ALA A 653 21.54 17.56 21.30
C ALA A 653 20.85 16.32 21.87
N LYS A 654 21.17 15.15 21.32
CA LYS A 654 20.48 13.88 21.62
C LYS A 654 21.46 12.73 21.78
N THR A 655 21.17 11.85 22.73
CA THR A 655 21.76 10.52 22.89
C THR A 655 20.64 9.49 23.06
N ASP A 656 20.98 8.20 23.15
CA ASP A 656 19.97 7.12 23.22
C ASP A 656 19.06 7.21 24.46
N ASP A 657 19.54 7.83 25.54
CA ASP A 657 18.84 7.97 26.83
C ASP A 657 18.27 9.38 27.11
N HIS A 658 18.71 10.43 26.40
CA HIS A 658 18.45 11.84 26.76
C HIS A 658 18.26 12.78 25.55
N GLU A 659 17.39 13.78 25.69
CA GLU A 659 17.10 14.78 24.67
C GLU A 659 16.98 16.20 25.24
N ALA A 660 17.79 17.12 24.72
CA ALA A 660 17.85 18.52 25.15
C ALA A 660 17.74 19.48 23.97
N ALA A 661 16.93 20.53 24.11
CA ALA A 661 16.72 21.55 23.08
C ALA A 661 16.59 22.96 23.67
N ILE A 662 17.11 23.95 22.94
CA ILE A 662 16.94 25.39 23.17
C ILE A 662 16.17 25.95 21.97
N ILE A 663 15.07 26.68 22.22
CA ILE A 663 14.20 27.27 21.18
C ILE A 663 14.10 28.79 21.39
N THR A 664 14.37 29.58 20.35
CA THR A 664 14.44 31.05 20.41
C THR A 664 13.59 31.74 19.33
N LEU A 665 12.26 31.63 19.42
CA LEU A 665 11.35 32.26 18.46
C LEU A 665 11.22 33.77 18.72
N ASN A 666 11.50 34.59 17.70
CA ASN A 666 11.16 36.01 17.69
C ASN A 666 10.38 36.33 16.42
N GLU A 667 9.18 36.88 16.58
CA GLU A 667 8.15 36.94 15.56
C GLU A 667 7.41 38.28 15.62
N VAL A 668 7.09 38.85 14.46
CA VAL A 668 6.26 40.05 14.34
C VAL A 668 5.23 39.79 13.25
N LEU A 669 3.99 39.54 13.67
CA LEU A 669 2.85 39.34 12.79
C LEU A 669 2.17 40.70 12.52
N ILE A 670 1.82 40.95 11.26
CA ILE A 670 1.05 42.10 10.79
C ILE A 670 -0.03 41.55 9.86
N ASP A 671 -1.29 41.65 10.27
CA ASP A 671 -2.45 41.11 9.53
C ASP A 671 -3.55 42.19 9.40
N SER A 672 -4.78 41.79 9.05
CA SER A 672 -5.92 42.70 8.92
C SER A 672 -6.51 43.14 10.26
N ASP A 673 -6.21 42.42 11.34
CA ASP A 673 -6.91 42.47 12.61
C ASP A 673 -6.02 43.09 13.71
N GLY A 674 -4.69 43.04 13.56
CA GLY A 674 -3.75 43.73 14.43
C GLY A 674 -2.26 43.65 14.04
N VAL A 675 -1.42 44.00 15.03
CA VAL A 675 0.04 43.84 14.99
C VAL A 675 0.43 43.13 16.27
N THR A 676 0.98 41.92 16.17
CA THR A 676 1.42 41.13 17.33
C THR A 676 2.92 40.88 17.26
N ALA A 677 3.64 41.35 18.27
CA ALA A 677 5.05 40.99 18.49
C ALA A 677 5.14 39.89 19.56
N ARG A 678 5.82 38.80 19.26
CA ARG A 678 5.99 37.63 20.15
C ARG A 678 7.47 37.25 20.25
N SER A 679 7.93 37.01 21.48
CA SER A 679 9.31 36.60 21.77
C SER A 679 9.30 35.49 22.81
N ILE A 680 9.82 34.32 22.45
CA ILE A 680 9.88 33.12 23.27
C ILE A 680 11.35 32.71 23.41
N ASN A 681 11.76 32.44 24.64
CA ASN A 681 13.03 31.77 24.93
C ASN A 681 12.73 30.61 25.87
N GLN A 682 12.95 29.38 25.40
CA GLN A 682 12.61 28.16 26.11
C GLN A 682 13.74 27.14 26.03
N ILE A 683 13.99 26.48 27.16
CA ILE A 683 14.90 25.34 27.29
C ILE A 683 14.07 24.13 27.75
N ASN A 684 14.30 22.98 27.13
CA ASN A 684 13.70 21.70 27.50
C ASN A 684 14.80 20.65 27.64
N VAL A 685 14.77 19.86 28.71
CA VAL A 685 15.60 18.67 28.91
C VAL A 685 14.70 17.57 29.48
N ASP A 686 14.57 16.45 28.75
CA ASP A 686 13.79 15.29 29.17
C ASP A 686 12.37 15.63 29.70
N GLY A 687 11.69 16.55 29.03
CA GLY A 687 10.32 17.00 29.35
C GLY A 687 10.21 18.06 30.46
N HIS A 688 11.31 18.44 31.11
CA HIS A 688 11.34 19.52 32.10
C HIS A 688 11.59 20.85 31.38
N ILE A 689 10.58 21.72 31.39
CA ILE A 689 10.56 22.96 30.59
C ILE A 689 10.85 24.16 31.49
N THR A 690 11.71 25.07 31.03
CA THR A 690 11.88 26.40 31.62
C THR A 690 12.00 27.44 30.51
N GLY A 691 11.16 28.47 30.53
CA GLY A 691 11.15 29.52 29.52
C GLY A 691 10.27 30.72 29.87
N VAL A 692 10.36 31.73 29.00
CA VAL A 692 9.55 32.95 29.03
C VAL A 692 8.86 33.16 27.69
N VAL A 693 7.60 33.57 27.74
CA VAL A 693 6.76 33.92 26.59
C VAL A 693 6.31 35.37 26.76
N ASN A 694 6.79 36.25 25.89
CA ASN A 694 6.45 37.66 25.84
C ASN A 694 5.55 37.88 24.62
N THR A 695 4.35 38.43 24.83
CA THR A 695 3.41 38.73 23.74
C THR A 695 2.91 40.16 23.88
N ASN A 696 2.84 40.91 22.79
CA ASN A 696 2.29 42.27 22.77
C ASN A 696 1.48 42.47 21.48
N ASP A 697 0.16 42.63 21.63
CA ASP A 697 -0.82 42.83 20.55
C ASP A 697 -1.14 44.32 20.26
N GLY A 698 -0.34 45.22 20.84
CA GLY A 698 -0.54 46.67 20.78
C GLY A 698 -1.55 47.23 21.79
N SER A 699 -2.32 46.38 22.48
CA SER A 699 -3.30 46.74 23.50
C SER A 699 -2.94 46.22 24.90
N VAL A 700 -2.40 45.00 24.98
CA VAL A 700 -1.96 44.31 26.20
C VAL A 700 -0.59 43.68 25.97
N GLY A 701 0.32 43.88 26.93
CA GLY A 701 1.55 43.10 27.04
C GLY A 701 1.35 41.96 28.02
N ASP A 702 1.45 40.71 27.57
CA ASP A 702 1.48 39.52 28.40
C ASP A 702 2.91 39.00 28.60
N TYR A 703 3.16 38.44 29.79
CA TYR A 703 4.45 37.91 30.22
C TYR A 703 4.22 36.62 31.00
N THR A 704 4.28 35.49 30.31
CA THR A 704 4.08 34.15 30.88
C THR A 704 5.42 33.48 31.15
N ILE A 705 5.63 33.06 32.41
CA ILE A 705 6.76 32.19 32.80
C ILE A 705 6.28 30.74 32.79
N VAL A 706 6.96 29.88 32.06
CA VAL A 706 6.76 28.41 32.10
C VAL A 706 7.94 27.80 32.84
N ALA A 707 7.72 27.23 34.02
CA ALA A 707 8.77 26.54 34.79
C ALA A 707 8.15 25.63 35.86
N ASP A 708 8.73 24.44 36.07
CA ASP A 708 8.32 23.53 37.15
C ASP A 708 8.51 24.15 38.55
N VAL A 709 9.58 24.93 38.73
CA VAL A 709 9.86 25.66 39.98
C VAL A 709 10.54 27.00 39.70
N PHE A 710 9.81 28.11 39.90
CA PHE A 710 10.41 29.44 39.89
C PHE A 710 11.21 29.69 41.18
N ARG A 711 12.47 30.16 41.03
CA ARG A 711 13.39 30.50 42.13
C ARG A 711 14.21 31.73 41.79
N ILE A 712 14.44 32.57 42.80
CA ILE A 712 15.33 33.74 42.74
C ILE A 712 16.54 33.44 43.62
N ILE A 713 17.73 33.81 43.15
CA ILE A 713 19.02 33.69 43.86
C ILE A 713 19.62 35.09 44.05
N ASP A 714 20.27 35.35 45.17
CA ASP A 714 21.09 36.57 45.33
C ASP A 714 22.36 36.41 44.46
N PRO A 715 22.62 37.30 43.48
CA PRO A 715 23.80 37.22 42.61
C PRO A 715 25.14 37.32 43.36
N ASN A 716 25.14 37.69 44.64
CA ASN A 716 26.32 37.72 45.51
C ASN A 716 26.56 36.38 46.25
N GLY A 717 25.79 35.33 45.95
CA GLY A 717 26.03 33.95 46.45
C GLY A 717 25.04 33.44 47.50
N GLY A 718 23.76 33.84 47.43
CA GLY A 718 22.72 33.29 48.30
C GLY A 718 22.22 31.90 47.87
N SER A 719 21.49 31.21 48.75
CA SER A 719 20.72 30.03 48.34
C SER A 719 19.46 30.45 47.56
N PRO A 720 19.08 29.75 46.47
CA PRO A 720 17.84 30.06 45.75
C PRO A 720 16.59 29.86 46.61
N PHE A 721 15.64 30.78 46.54
CA PHE A 721 14.32 30.68 47.20
C PHE A 721 13.18 30.84 46.19
N SER A 722 12.07 30.15 46.41
CA SER A 722 10.83 30.36 45.64
C SER A 722 9.99 31.45 46.32
N PRO A 723 9.75 32.61 45.69
CA PRO A 723 8.98 33.70 46.31
C PRO A 723 7.50 33.33 46.51
N PHE A 724 6.98 32.45 45.66
CA PHE A 724 5.65 31.85 45.75
C PHE A 724 5.69 30.43 45.16
N ILE A 725 4.72 29.60 45.55
CA ILE A 725 4.55 28.23 45.04
C ILE A 725 3.06 28.04 44.71
N TYR A 726 2.75 27.81 43.43
CA TYR A 726 1.40 27.39 43.04
C TYR A 726 1.25 25.89 43.27
N SER A 727 0.26 25.48 44.07
CA SER A 727 -0.04 24.07 44.32
C SER A 727 -1.47 23.90 44.87
N ASP A 728 -2.12 22.79 44.54
CA ASP A 728 -3.51 22.48 44.92
C ASP A 728 -4.53 23.54 44.45
N GLY A 729 -4.23 24.25 43.35
CA GLY A 729 -5.05 25.36 42.84
C GLY A 729 -4.86 26.69 43.57
N VAL A 730 -3.90 26.80 44.49
CA VAL A 730 -3.69 28.00 45.34
C VAL A 730 -2.25 28.49 45.23
N ILE A 731 -2.06 29.81 45.15
CA ILE A 731 -0.74 30.43 45.32
C ILE A 731 -0.42 30.48 46.82
N LYS A 732 0.61 29.75 47.23
CA LYS A 732 1.14 29.75 48.60
C LYS A 732 2.38 30.65 48.65
N MET A 733 2.43 31.55 49.63
CA MET A 733 3.56 32.45 49.86
C MET A 733 3.95 32.40 51.34
N THR A 734 5.22 32.71 51.65
CA THR A 734 5.76 32.65 53.02
C THR A 734 6.53 33.92 53.32
N ASN A 735 6.41 34.44 54.56
CA ASN A 735 7.04 35.68 55.02
C ASN A 735 6.72 36.92 54.15
N VAL A 736 5.45 37.07 53.73
CA VAL A 736 4.99 38.24 52.98
C VAL A 736 4.34 39.27 53.92
N GLU A 737 4.76 40.53 53.79
CA GLU A 737 4.09 41.69 54.38
C GLU A 737 3.08 42.25 53.36
N VAL A 738 1.82 42.46 53.78
CA VAL A 738 0.74 42.95 52.89
C VAL A 738 -0.04 44.08 53.56
N ASP A 739 -0.07 45.26 52.92
CA ASP A 739 -0.80 46.43 53.44
C ASP A 739 -2.33 46.20 53.48
N THR A 740 -2.87 45.52 52.47
CA THR A 740 -4.29 45.15 52.39
C THR A 740 -4.47 43.80 51.70
N LEU A 741 -5.51 43.07 52.10
CA LEU A 741 -5.91 41.80 51.49
C LEU A 741 -7.43 41.79 51.26
N LYS A 742 -7.87 41.39 50.07
CA LYS A 742 -9.28 41.21 49.72
C LYS A 742 -9.54 39.74 49.40
N VAL A 743 -10.40 39.08 50.19
CA VAL A 743 -10.69 37.65 50.05
C VAL A 743 -12.12 37.48 49.52
N GLY A 744 -12.25 37.09 48.25
CA GLY A 744 -13.55 36.80 47.63
C GLY A 744 -14.43 38.03 47.34
N THR A 745 -15.69 37.75 46.99
CA THR A 745 -16.66 38.73 46.47
C THR A 745 -17.55 39.36 47.55
N LEU A 746 -17.56 38.80 48.77
CA LEU A 746 -18.39 39.25 49.90
C LEU A 746 -17.49 39.74 51.05
N GLY A 747 -17.54 41.03 51.34
CA GLY A 747 -16.91 41.64 52.51
C GLY A 747 -15.38 41.68 52.52
N THR A 748 -14.80 42.88 52.42
CA THR A 748 -13.43 43.09 52.91
C THR A 748 -13.42 42.90 54.43
N VAL A 749 -12.47 42.13 54.95
CA VAL A 749 -12.26 41.99 56.41
C VAL A 749 -11.22 43.02 56.84
N GLY A 750 -11.54 43.89 57.80
CA GLY A 750 -10.53 44.77 58.39
C GLY A 750 -9.69 44.01 59.42
N GLY A 751 -8.42 44.41 59.57
CA GLY A 751 -7.44 43.69 60.40
C GLY A 751 -7.97 43.35 61.80
N PRO A 752 -8.07 42.07 62.19
CA PRO A 752 -8.59 41.68 63.48
C PRO A 752 -7.63 42.11 64.60
N SER A 753 -8.19 42.67 65.67
CA SER A 753 -7.44 43.17 66.81
C SER A 753 -7.72 42.31 68.05
N THR A 754 -6.70 42.05 68.86
CA THR A 754 -6.83 41.29 70.11
C THR A 754 -6.16 42.03 71.25
N VAL A 755 -6.91 42.27 72.34
CA VAL A 755 -6.39 42.86 73.58
C VAL A 755 -6.47 41.82 74.68
N THR A 756 -5.33 41.49 75.29
CA THR A 756 -5.22 40.55 76.40
C THR A 756 -4.65 41.25 77.63
N ALA A 757 -5.20 40.97 78.80
CA ALA A 757 -4.67 41.43 80.08
C ALA A 757 -4.71 40.28 81.11
N SER A 758 -3.69 40.19 81.96
CA SER A 758 -3.54 39.13 82.97
C SER A 758 -3.65 39.62 84.42
N THR A 759 -3.36 40.89 84.68
CA THR A 759 -3.43 41.50 86.02
C THR A 759 -4.87 41.44 86.58
N PRO A 760 -5.12 40.80 87.74
CA PRO A 760 -6.45 40.70 88.34
C PRO A 760 -7.13 42.06 88.57
N VAL A 761 -8.44 42.11 88.33
CA VAL A 761 -9.30 43.27 88.66
C VAL A 761 -10.47 42.80 89.51
N SER A 762 -10.54 43.25 90.77
CA SER A 762 -11.64 42.91 91.69
C SER A 762 -12.97 43.56 91.32
N GLY A 763 -14.07 42.95 91.75
CA GLY A 763 -15.40 43.54 91.72
C GLY A 763 -15.49 44.86 92.49
N THR A 764 -16.43 45.71 92.09
CA THR A 764 -16.68 47.05 92.67
C THR A 764 -18.11 47.20 93.20
N GLY A 765 -18.73 46.08 93.59
CA GLY A 765 -20.15 45.96 93.87
C GLY A 765 -20.92 45.34 92.71
N THR A 766 -21.91 44.53 93.04
CA THR A 766 -22.69 43.67 92.11
C THR A 766 -23.51 44.44 91.07
N SER A 767 -23.86 45.69 91.36
CA SER A 767 -24.60 46.61 90.46
C SER A 767 -23.72 47.63 89.74
N THR A 768 -22.44 47.75 90.12
CA THR A 768 -21.55 48.84 89.68
C THR A 768 -20.56 48.34 88.64
N TYR A 769 -20.90 48.53 87.37
CA TYR A 769 -20.09 48.08 86.23
C TYR A 769 -18.91 49.03 85.95
N HIS A 770 -17.69 48.54 86.10
CA HIS A 770 -16.47 49.17 85.56
C HIS A 770 -16.00 48.42 84.30
N THR A 771 -15.11 49.02 83.50
CA THR A 771 -14.56 48.40 82.27
C THR A 771 -13.25 47.67 82.58
N ILE A 772 -13.14 46.40 82.19
CA ILE A 772 -11.95 45.54 82.44
C ILE A 772 -11.09 45.29 81.19
N LEU A 773 -11.68 45.41 79.99
CA LEU A 773 -11.00 45.47 78.70
C LEU A 773 -11.73 46.46 77.81
N THR A 774 -10.99 47.15 76.94
CA THR A 774 -11.55 48.01 75.91
C THR A 774 -10.65 48.01 74.68
N GLN A 775 -11.24 48.13 73.50
CA GLN A 775 -10.53 48.28 72.22
C GLN A 775 -11.28 49.28 71.35
N SER A 776 -10.54 50.14 70.65
CA SER A 776 -11.11 51.01 69.62
C SER A 776 -10.99 50.35 68.25
N VAL A 777 -12.04 50.45 67.44
CA VAL A 777 -12.13 49.81 66.12
C VAL A 777 -12.79 50.78 65.14
N THR A 778 -12.20 50.94 63.96
CA THR A 778 -12.71 51.84 62.91
C THR A 778 -13.35 51.04 61.80
N LEU A 779 -14.63 51.32 61.54
CA LEU A 779 -15.35 50.91 60.34
C LEU A 779 -15.13 52.00 59.27
N VAL A 780 -14.42 51.70 58.18
CA VAL A 780 -14.18 52.68 57.09
C VAL A 780 -15.41 52.88 56.19
N ARG A 781 -16.35 51.92 56.22
CA ARG A 781 -17.70 51.96 55.65
C ARG A 781 -18.66 51.22 56.58
N SER A 782 -19.97 51.32 56.36
CA SER A 782 -20.96 50.57 57.16
C SER A 782 -20.67 49.06 57.16
N GLY A 783 -20.89 48.42 58.30
CA GLY A 783 -20.62 46.99 58.49
C GLY A 783 -20.87 46.53 59.92
N HIS A 784 -20.60 45.25 60.19
CA HIS A 784 -20.67 44.70 61.54
C HIS A 784 -19.31 44.81 62.23
N ILE A 785 -19.30 45.19 63.50
CA ILE A 785 -18.21 44.82 64.40
C ILE A 785 -18.61 43.52 65.07
N TYR A 786 -17.82 42.46 64.86
CA TYR A 786 -17.89 41.25 65.66
C TYR A 786 -16.90 41.37 66.82
N ALA A 787 -17.35 41.00 68.02
CA ALA A 787 -16.50 40.93 69.20
C ALA A 787 -16.71 39.62 69.95
N SER A 788 -15.62 39.08 70.50
CA SER A 788 -15.62 37.87 71.33
C SER A 788 -14.64 38.06 72.47
N THR A 789 -15.01 37.63 73.67
CA THR A 789 -14.16 37.75 74.86
C THR A 789 -14.23 36.50 75.72
N SER A 790 -13.11 36.14 76.32
CA SER A 790 -13.00 35.14 77.38
C SER A 790 -12.42 35.80 78.63
N ILE A 791 -12.98 35.48 79.80
CA ILE A 791 -12.62 36.06 81.09
C ILE A 791 -12.46 34.91 82.09
N ALA A 792 -11.25 34.69 82.58
CA ALA A 792 -11.02 33.83 83.74
C ALA A 792 -11.41 34.58 85.02
N GLN A 793 -12.27 34.00 85.84
CA GLN A 793 -12.68 34.56 87.13
C GLN A 793 -11.99 33.84 88.30
N GLY A 794 -11.76 34.56 89.40
CA GLY A 794 -11.28 34.01 90.67
C GLY A 794 -12.28 34.25 91.79
N PHE A 795 -12.62 33.18 92.52
CA PHE A 795 -13.50 33.20 93.68
C PHE A 795 -12.72 32.70 94.91
N PRO A 796 -12.70 33.42 96.05
CA PRO A 796 -11.99 32.96 97.25
C PRO A 796 -12.79 31.93 98.06
N ASP A 797 -14.13 31.98 98.02
CA ASP A 797 -15.02 31.09 98.75
C ASP A 797 -16.41 30.96 98.09
N GLY A 798 -16.72 29.83 97.45
CA GLY A 798 -18.08 29.48 97.01
C GLY A 798 -18.78 30.45 96.04
N ASP A 799 -20.11 30.35 95.95
CA ASP A 799 -20.93 31.07 94.98
C ASP A 799 -21.17 32.54 95.38
N LYS A 800 -20.42 33.43 94.71
CA LYS A 800 -20.57 34.90 94.80
C LYS A 800 -21.37 35.45 93.63
N THR A 801 -21.91 36.64 93.82
CA THR A 801 -22.65 37.39 92.80
C THR A 801 -21.69 38.15 91.89
N TRP A 802 -21.74 37.85 90.59
CA TRP A 802 -21.01 38.57 89.55
C TRP A 802 -21.89 38.79 88.33
N ASN A 803 -21.57 39.84 87.57
CA ASN A 803 -22.15 40.13 86.28
C ASN A 803 -21.05 40.69 85.35
N THR A 804 -21.02 40.24 84.10
CA THR A 804 -20.20 40.82 83.05
C THR A 804 -21.01 41.02 81.77
N ARG A 805 -20.60 41.97 80.94
CA ARG A 805 -21.25 42.28 79.66
C ARG A 805 -20.25 42.74 78.62
N LEU A 806 -20.43 42.24 77.40
CA LEU A 806 -19.76 42.72 76.21
C LEU A 806 -20.59 43.84 75.59
N ARG A 807 -19.98 44.99 75.33
CA ARG A 807 -20.62 46.16 74.74
C ARG A 807 -19.90 46.59 73.47
N ILE A 808 -20.66 46.93 72.43
CA ILE A 808 -20.15 47.54 71.20
C ILE A 808 -20.84 48.90 71.07
N ASN A 809 -20.05 49.98 70.98
CA ASN A 809 -20.54 51.37 70.97
C ASN A 809 -21.57 51.68 72.08
N GLY A 810 -21.37 51.14 73.28
CA GLY A 810 -22.28 51.30 74.42
C GLY A 810 -23.53 50.40 74.40
N THR A 811 -23.91 49.78 73.28
CA THR A 811 -24.98 48.77 73.26
C THR A 811 -24.49 47.47 73.89
N ASN A 812 -25.28 46.86 74.77
CA ASN A 812 -24.98 45.52 75.32
C ASN A 812 -25.28 44.48 74.24
N VAL A 813 -24.25 43.79 73.72
CA VAL A 813 -24.43 42.71 72.72
C VAL A 813 -24.49 41.33 73.38
N PHE A 814 -23.91 41.19 74.58
CA PHE A 814 -24.03 39.97 75.40
C PHE A 814 -23.89 40.33 76.88
N ALA A 815 -24.55 39.58 77.76
CA ALA A 815 -24.39 39.69 79.21
C ALA A 815 -24.49 38.30 79.87
N ALA A 816 -23.69 38.08 80.91
CA ALA A 816 -23.65 36.85 81.71
C ALA A 816 -23.48 37.20 83.19
N GLY A 817 -24.07 36.42 84.10
CA GLY A 817 -23.96 36.68 85.53
C GLY A 817 -24.85 35.79 86.39
N GLY A 818 -24.97 36.18 87.65
CA GLY A 818 -25.74 35.51 88.70
C GLY A 818 -24.92 35.28 89.97
N GLN A 819 -25.54 34.67 90.98
CA GLN A 819 -24.85 34.16 92.16
C GLN A 819 -24.47 32.69 91.92
N LYS A 820 -23.29 32.48 91.34
CA LYS A 820 -22.72 31.16 91.04
C LYS A 820 -21.23 31.27 90.71
N THR A 821 -20.44 30.27 91.05
CA THR A 821 -19.08 30.07 90.55
C THR A 821 -19.08 29.86 89.03
N ALA A 822 -18.08 30.44 88.34
CA ALA A 822 -17.93 30.37 86.89
C ALA A 822 -16.52 30.83 86.49
N ASP A 823 -15.53 29.96 86.66
CA ASP A 823 -14.09 30.32 86.56
C ASP A 823 -13.64 30.71 85.14
N SER A 824 -14.47 30.44 84.12
CA SER A 824 -14.30 30.94 82.76
C SER A 824 -15.63 31.41 82.19
N VAL A 825 -15.67 32.64 81.69
CA VAL A 825 -16.84 33.26 81.05
C VAL A 825 -16.48 33.70 79.64
N SER A 826 -17.10 33.05 78.66
CA SER A 826 -17.03 33.46 77.26
C SER A 826 -18.29 34.23 76.86
N MET A 827 -18.12 35.34 76.13
CA MET A 827 -19.19 36.15 75.57
C MET A 827 -18.85 36.56 74.15
N SER A 828 -19.77 36.44 73.21
CA SER A 828 -19.58 36.91 71.83
C SER A 828 -20.86 37.54 71.28
N GLY A 829 -20.71 38.48 70.36
CA GLY A 829 -21.81 39.16 69.72
C GLY A 829 -21.33 40.12 68.62
N SER A 830 -22.24 40.51 67.75
CA SER A 830 -22.00 41.49 66.70
C SER A 830 -22.99 42.66 66.78
N LEU A 831 -22.61 43.79 66.21
CA LEU A 831 -23.48 44.95 66.03
C LEU A 831 -23.19 45.60 64.68
N GLU A 832 -24.24 45.86 63.90
CA GLU A 832 -24.13 46.67 62.69
C GLU A 832 -24.02 48.16 63.05
N LEU A 833 -23.07 48.85 62.45
CA LEU A 833 -22.82 50.28 62.64
C LEU A 833 -22.40 50.92 61.30
N PRO A 834 -22.66 52.22 61.10
CA PRO A 834 -22.19 52.94 59.91
C PRO A 834 -20.67 53.15 59.94
N ALA A 835 -20.12 53.88 58.96
CA ALA A 835 -18.72 54.29 58.99
C ALA A 835 -18.42 55.15 60.25
N GLY A 836 -17.32 54.84 60.95
CA GLY A 836 -16.93 55.55 62.17
C GLY A 836 -15.97 54.76 63.05
N THR A 837 -15.41 55.42 64.07
CA THR A 837 -14.59 54.78 65.11
C THR A 837 -15.43 54.52 66.35
N TYR A 838 -15.42 53.28 66.81
CA TYR A 838 -16.26 52.77 67.89
C TYR A 838 -15.45 52.09 68.97
N THR A 839 -16.00 52.06 70.19
CA THR A 839 -15.38 51.40 71.33
C THR A 839 -16.10 50.10 71.64
N VAL A 840 -15.36 49.00 71.64
CA VAL A 840 -15.79 47.72 72.23
C VAL A 840 -15.26 47.66 73.66
N ALA A 841 -16.11 47.29 74.61
CA ALA A 841 -15.77 47.25 76.02
C ALA A 841 -16.34 46.02 76.72
N VAL A 842 -15.52 45.35 77.52
CA VAL A 842 -15.94 44.31 78.46
C VAL A 842 -16.09 44.95 79.83
N GLN A 843 -17.27 44.87 80.42
CA GLN A 843 -17.56 45.47 81.73
C GLN A 843 -17.85 44.40 82.78
N PHE A 844 -17.52 44.69 84.04
CA PHE A 844 -17.59 43.77 85.18
C PHE A 844 -18.20 44.46 86.40
N ALA A 845 -19.12 43.78 87.09
CA ALA A 845 -19.79 44.21 88.30
C ALA A 845 -19.99 42.98 89.21
N ALA A 846 -19.21 42.87 90.28
CA ALA A 846 -19.23 41.72 91.18
C ALA A 846 -18.98 42.14 92.63
N GLU A 847 -19.23 41.23 93.57
CA GLU A 847 -18.74 41.36 94.94
C GLU A 847 -17.21 41.58 94.94
N ASN A 848 -16.70 42.41 95.85
CA ASN A 848 -15.30 42.83 95.85
C ASN A 848 -14.28 41.68 96.09
N SER A 849 -14.79 40.52 96.51
CA SER A 849 -14.08 39.25 96.65
C SER A 849 -13.79 38.56 95.31
N VAL A 850 -14.61 38.77 94.28
CA VAL A 850 -14.45 38.13 92.95
C VAL A 850 -13.48 38.96 92.11
N SER A 851 -12.58 38.31 91.36
CA SER A 851 -11.65 38.98 90.45
C SER A 851 -11.76 38.49 89.00
N ALA A 852 -11.62 39.40 88.04
CA ALA A 852 -11.40 39.09 86.63
C ALA A 852 -9.89 39.05 86.36
N ASN A 853 -9.36 37.85 86.10
CA ASN A 853 -7.93 37.56 86.00
C ASN A 853 -7.47 37.66 84.53
N GLY A 854 -6.96 36.57 83.96
CA GLY A 854 -6.65 36.46 82.54
C GLY A 854 -7.89 36.69 81.67
N ARG A 855 -7.84 37.68 80.79
CA ARG A 855 -8.96 38.10 79.97
C ARG A 855 -8.49 38.55 78.59
N THR A 856 -9.23 38.15 77.57
CA THR A 856 -8.94 38.44 76.16
C THR A 856 -10.18 39.02 75.49
N LEU A 857 -10.01 40.04 74.66
CA LEU A 857 -11.05 40.63 73.80
C LEU A 857 -10.53 40.63 72.36
N PHE A 858 -11.16 39.83 71.51
CA PHE A 858 -11.01 39.83 70.06
C PHE A 858 -12.07 40.73 69.43
N VAL A 859 -11.66 41.59 68.48
CA VAL A 859 -12.56 42.50 67.75
C VAL A 859 -12.18 42.53 66.28
N MET A 860 -13.16 42.30 65.40
CA MET A 860 -13.00 42.26 63.95
C MET A 860 -14.08 43.11 63.25
N PRO A 861 -13.69 44.14 62.46
CA PRO A 861 -14.60 44.83 61.57
C PRO A 861 -14.84 43.99 60.30
N ILE A 862 -16.12 43.73 60.02
CA ILE A 862 -16.63 42.95 58.90
C ILE A 862 -17.50 43.87 58.05
N TYR A 863 -17.06 44.20 56.84
CA TYR A 863 -17.92 44.94 55.92
C TYR A 863 -18.83 43.97 55.14
N GLY A 864 -20.06 44.40 54.85
CA GLY A 864 -20.81 43.83 53.73
C GLY A 864 -20.17 44.21 52.40
#